data_AF-A0A8B9H7S4-F1
#
_entry.id   AF-A0A8B9H7S4-F1
#
_cell.length_a   1.000
_cell.length_b   1.000
_cell.length_c   1.000
_cell.angle_alpha   90.00
_cell.angle_beta   90.00
_cell.angle_gamma   90.00
#
_symmetry.space_group_name_H-M   'P 1'
#
loop_
_entity.id
_entity.type
_entity.pdbx_description
1 polymer ?
#
loop_
_entity_poly.entity_id
_entity_poly.type
_entity_poly.pdbx_seq_one_letter_code
_entity_poly.pdbx_strand_id
1 'polypeptide(L)'
;MISIICPTPTLHKCDLVQKNSKHGAEDRTQNIIMVLKDRMKIRERNKPEIFELIQEVFAVAKATHGTQMKQIKQSVLDGTSKWSAKISITGALYLTISFSCSSFANCNSVPILIEGFLRSYWFRWCPQHLFHYTTEEQNSGVVKIPEAKGDDAWKVYFEETAQEIVDEFAMRYGVESIYQAMTHFACLSSKYMCPGVPAVMSTLLANINAYYAHTTQSSNNVSASDRFAASNFGKERFVKLLDQLHNSLRIDLSMYRNNFPASSPERLQDLKSTVDLLTSITFFRMKVQELQSPPRASQVVKDCVKACLNSTYEYIFNNCHELYGREYQTDPVSFQFGKIKETHNFKRSIIFSKLYIQIRIDVKAPNYLGKLSRGSKLHFGAYTVPSYPLWFEPFVILWLDENEEVSKDFLHGALARDAKDGFQQTSEHALFSCSVVDVFSQLNQSFEIIRKLECPDPQIVGSYMKRFAKTIGTVLLSYADIIAKDFPNHCNKEKVPCIIINNIQQLRVQLEKMFEAMGGKDLNVEASDFLKDLQVKLNTVMDDLSRIFAVSFQPHIEVSIRQMGDILSQVKGANVPANGNGSLAQDADNVLQPIMDFLDSNLTLFAKICEKTVLKRVLKELWKLVMNTMEKTIVLPQLTDQTGTQLIFNAAKELGQLSKLKVTIPDVLSDINYWLLCFCPVPHISAANVDDPVGEVTMTIEVLNDPNGGGHKINVKVVSANDLRWQTQGIFRPFVEVYIIGPHLSDKKRKFATKSKNNSWSPKFVESVQFSLGSELGPEGYELHVCVKDYCFAREDRTVGMALVQLKDVVARGSGAYWLPLGKRVHMDETGLTVLRILSQRNNDEVAKEFVKLKSDQRSAEEGRGS
;
A
#
# COMPACT_ATOMS: atom_id res chain seq x y z
N MET A 1 -66.43 -9.62 -32.32
CA MET A 1 -67.13 -10.22 -33.48
C MET A 1 -67.76 -9.19 -34.42
N ILE A 2 -68.68 -8.32 -33.99
CA ILE A 2 -69.34 -7.33 -34.88
C ILE A 2 -68.31 -6.42 -35.60
N SER A 3 -67.25 -6.04 -34.90
CA SER A 3 -66.15 -5.24 -35.45
C SER A 3 -65.30 -5.93 -36.50
N ILE A 4 -65.29 -7.25 -36.45
CA ILE A 4 -64.34 -8.11 -37.18
C ILE A 4 -64.99 -8.66 -38.46
N ILE A 5 -66.32 -8.76 -38.45
CA ILE A 5 -67.16 -9.20 -39.58
C ILE A 5 -67.32 -8.09 -40.63
N CYS A 6 -67.14 -6.82 -40.24
CA CYS A 6 -67.37 -5.66 -41.11
C CYS A 6 -66.23 -4.62 -40.97
N PRO A 7 -65.16 -4.72 -41.77
CA PRO A 7 -64.00 -3.83 -41.67
C PRO A 7 -64.34 -2.39 -42.10
N THR A 8 -63.61 -1.41 -41.56
CA THR A 8 -63.78 0.06 -41.72
C THR A 8 -64.12 0.59 -43.12
N PRO A 9 -63.53 0.11 -44.24
CA PRO A 9 -63.92 0.54 -45.60
C PRO A 9 -65.33 0.10 -46.03
N THR A 10 -66.07 -0.58 -45.17
CA THR A 10 -67.46 -1.01 -45.39
C THR A 10 -68.47 -0.04 -44.74
N LEU A 11 -68.03 0.87 -43.88
CA LEU A 11 -68.89 1.85 -43.20
C LEU A 11 -69.52 2.89 -44.15
N HIS A 12 -68.78 3.37 -45.15
CA HIS A 12 -69.35 4.30 -46.14
C HIS A 12 -70.60 3.72 -46.84
N LYS A 13 -70.66 2.39 -46.98
CA LYS A 13 -71.83 1.70 -47.53
C LYS A 13 -72.96 1.53 -46.52
N CYS A 14 -72.67 1.35 -45.22
CA CYS A 14 -73.69 1.38 -44.16
C CYS A 14 -74.31 2.78 -43.97
N ASP A 15 -73.51 3.85 -44.06
CA ASP A 15 -74.02 5.23 -44.01
C ASP A 15 -74.90 5.57 -45.23
N LEU A 16 -74.62 4.95 -46.39
CA LEU A 16 -75.47 4.99 -47.57
C LEU A 16 -76.81 4.25 -47.36
N VAL A 17 -76.85 3.15 -46.60
CA VAL A 17 -78.11 2.50 -46.16
C VAL A 17 -78.92 3.45 -45.30
N GLN A 18 -78.27 4.11 -44.34
CA GLN A 18 -78.89 5.09 -43.45
C GLN A 18 -79.49 6.29 -44.22
N LYS A 19 -78.77 6.80 -45.22
CA LYS A 19 -79.24 7.92 -46.06
C LYS A 19 -80.45 7.51 -46.90
N ASN A 20 -80.46 6.30 -47.46
CA ASN A 20 -81.57 5.81 -48.30
C ASN A 20 -82.80 5.34 -47.49
N SER A 21 -82.61 4.77 -46.30
CA SER A 21 -83.71 4.34 -45.41
C SER A 21 -84.52 5.51 -44.87
N LYS A 22 -83.89 6.68 -44.60
CA LYS A 22 -84.60 7.91 -44.23
C LYS A 22 -85.37 8.59 -45.39
N HIS A 23 -85.04 8.26 -46.65
CA HIS A 23 -85.64 8.88 -47.85
C HIS A 23 -86.58 7.92 -48.61
N GLY A 24 -86.96 6.77 -48.04
CA GLY A 24 -87.93 5.85 -48.63
C GLY A 24 -87.45 5.07 -49.85
N ALA A 25 -86.14 4.94 -50.08
CA ALA A 25 -85.59 4.20 -51.22
C ALA A 25 -85.30 2.72 -50.85
N GLU A 26 -86.35 1.89 -50.79
CA GLU A 26 -86.26 0.48 -50.35
C GLU A 26 -85.40 -0.40 -51.29
N ASP A 27 -85.49 -0.23 -52.61
CA ASP A 27 -84.71 -1.04 -53.58
C ASP A 27 -83.19 -0.84 -53.46
N ARG A 28 -82.76 0.40 -53.22
CA ARG A 28 -81.33 0.72 -52.99
C ARG A 28 -80.86 0.16 -51.65
N THR A 29 -81.74 0.14 -50.65
CA THR A 29 -81.46 -0.40 -49.32
C THR A 29 -81.25 -1.92 -49.39
N GLN A 30 -82.11 -2.65 -50.10
CA GLN A 30 -81.95 -4.09 -50.32
C GLN A 30 -80.67 -4.45 -51.10
N ASN A 31 -80.32 -3.66 -52.12
CA ASN A 31 -79.09 -3.86 -52.88
C ASN A 31 -77.83 -3.72 -51.99
N ILE A 32 -77.80 -2.71 -51.11
CA ILE A 32 -76.67 -2.54 -50.19
C ILE A 32 -76.66 -3.64 -49.11
N ILE A 33 -77.83 -4.07 -48.60
CA ILE A 33 -77.94 -5.22 -47.67
C ILE A 33 -77.35 -6.49 -48.32
N MET A 34 -77.60 -6.73 -49.60
CA MET A 34 -77.04 -7.86 -50.35
C MET A 34 -75.51 -7.75 -50.43
N VAL A 35 -74.97 -6.57 -50.78
CA VAL A 35 -73.52 -6.32 -50.80
C VAL A 35 -72.86 -6.51 -49.43
N LEU A 36 -73.55 -6.13 -48.35
CA LEU A 36 -73.07 -6.33 -46.97
C LEU A 36 -73.05 -7.82 -46.62
N LYS A 37 -74.11 -8.57 -46.93
CA LYS A 37 -74.15 -10.03 -46.73
C LYS A 37 -72.99 -10.73 -47.47
N ASP A 38 -72.71 -10.32 -48.69
CA ASP A 38 -71.61 -10.92 -49.48
C ASP A 38 -70.24 -10.56 -48.91
N ARG A 39 -70.02 -9.31 -48.46
CA ARG A 39 -68.77 -8.93 -47.78
C ARG A 39 -68.53 -9.69 -46.48
N MET A 40 -69.58 -9.91 -45.68
CA MET A 40 -69.46 -10.71 -44.45
C MET A 40 -69.10 -12.18 -44.76
N LYS A 41 -69.73 -12.77 -45.79
CA LYS A 41 -69.40 -14.13 -46.24
C LYS A 41 -67.96 -14.24 -46.76
N ILE A 42 -67.48 -13.22 -47.48
CA ILE A 42 -66.09 -13.16 -47.97
C ILE A 42 -65.12 -13.11 -46.78
N ARG A 43 -65.41 -12.30 -45.76
CA ARG A 43 -64.57 -12.18 -44.55
C ARG A 43 -64.46 -13.50 -43.80
N GLU A 44 -65.58 -14.21 -43.60
CA GLU A 44 -65.58 -15.53 -42.96
C GLU A 44 -64.86 -16.60 -43.76
N ARG A 45 -64.93 -16.53 -45.10
CA ARG A 45 -64.24 -17.48 -45.96
C ARG A 45 -62.74 -17.23 -46.01
N ASN A 46 -62.33 -15.96 -46.04
CA ASN A 46 -60.94 -15.59 -46.24
C ASN A 46 -60.11 -15.70 -44.97
N LYS A 47 -60.72 -15.46 -43.80
CA LYS A 47 -60.05 -15.56 -42.48
C LYS A 47 -60.94 -16.25 -41.43
N PRO A 48 -61.28 -17.54 -41.61
CA PRO A 48 -62.07 -18.29 -40.63
C PRO A 48 -61.38 -18.39 -39.25
N GLU A 49 -60.05 -18.44 -39.24
CA GLU A 49 -59.21 -18.59 -38.05
C GLU A 49 -59.44 -17.49 -37.00
N ILE A 50 -59.83 -16.29 -37.41
CA ILE A 50 -60.15 -15.20 -36.48
C ILE A 50 -61.42 -15.54 -35.67
N PHE A 51 -62.42 -16.11 -36.32
CA PHE A 51 -63.69 -16.44 -35.68
C PHE A 51 -63.60 -17.69 -34.80
N GLU A 52 -62.72 -18.61 -35.15
CA GLU A 52 -62.34 -19.77 -34.34
C GLU A 52 -61.56 -19.32 -33.10
N LEU A 53 -60.56 -18.46 -33.26
CA LEU A 53 -59.78 -17.92 -32.15
C LEU A 53 -60.66 -17.18 -31.13
N ILE A 54 -61.61 -16.34 -31.58
CA ILE A 54 -62.56 -15.70 -30.66
C ILE A 54 -63.41 -16.75 -29.93
N GLN A 55 -63.83 -17.80 -30.62
CA GLN A 55 -64.61 -18.87 -29.99
C GLN A 55 -63.82 -19.53 -28.85
N GLU A 56 -62.56 -19.86 -29.12
CA GLU A 56 -61.67 -20.56 -28.18
C GLU A 56 -61.28 -19.68 -27.00
N VAL A 57 -60.91 -18.42 -27.24
CA VAL A 57 -60.57 -17.43 -26.20
C VAL A 57 -61.69 -17.23 -25.19
N PHE A 58 -62.95 -17.27 -25.64
CA PHE A 58 -64.13 -17.12 -24.78
C PHE A 58 -64.76 -18.46 -24.35
N ALA A 59 -64.13 -19.59 -24.69
CA ALA A 59 -64.60 -20.94 -24.38
C ALA A 59 -66.09 -21.18 -24.74
N VAL A 60 -66.52 -20.68 -25.91
CA VAL A 60 -67.92 -20.79 -26.35
C VAL A 60 -68.12 -22.09 -27.14
N ALA A 61 -69.18 -22.85 -26.84
CA ALA A 61 -69.52 -24.05 -27.60
C ALA A 61 -69.85 -23.74 -29.08
N LYS A 62 -69.39 -24.58 -30.01
CA LYS A 62 -69.56 -24.38 -31.47
C LYS A 62 -71.01 -24.11 -31.90
N ALA A 63 -71.98 -24.80 -31.29
CA ALA A 63 -73.40 -24.61 -31.58
C ALA A 63 -73.93 -23.23 -31.14
N THR A 64 -73.51 -22.77 -29.95
CA THR A 64 -73.85 -21.45 -29.41
C THR A 64 -73.19 -20.35 -30.23
N HIS A 65 -71.92 -20.52 -30.58
CA HIS A 65 -71.17 -19.59 -31.43
C HIS A 65 -71.83 -19.44 -32.81
N GLY A 66 -72.21 -20.55 -33.46
CA GLY A 66 -72.91 -20.50 -34.74
C GLY A 66 -74.26 -19.75 -34.67
N THR A 67 -74.96 -19.85 -33.54
CA THR A 67 -76.21 -19.11 -33.30
C THR A 67 -75.95 -17.62 -33.08
N GLN A 68 -74.96 -17.28 -32.23
CA GLN A 68 -74.55 -15.90 -31.98
C GLN A 68 -74.02 -15.22 -33.24
N MET A 69 -73.28 -15.94 -34.08
CA MET A 69 -72.76 -15.44 -35.36
C MET A 69 -73.90 -15.05 -36.33
N LYS A 70 -74.95 -15.87 -36.41
CA LYS A 70 -76.15 -15.54 -37.21
C LYS A 70 -76.85 -14.30 -36.67
N GLN A 71 -77.03 -14.20 -35.35
CA GLN A 71 -77.62 -13.03 -34.71
C GLN A 71 -76.79 -11.77 -34.96
N ILE A 72 -75.46 -11.87 -34.85
CA ILE A 72 -74.55 -10.75 -35.07
C ILE A 72 -74.60 -10.26 -36.51
N LYS A 73 -74.59 -11.16 -37.51
CA LYS A 73 -74.74 -10.78 -38.92
C LYS A 73 -76.04 -10.03 -39.13
N GLN A 74 -77.14 -10.51 -38.54
CA GLN A 74 -78.42 -9.83 -38.62
C GLN A 74 -78.36 -8.45 -37.96
N SER A 75 -77.73 -8.31 -36.80
CA SER A 75 -77.53 -7.01 -36.13
C SER A 75 -76.70 -6.01 -36.94
N VAL A 76 -75.75 -6.47 -37.77
CA VAL A 76 -75.01 -5.57 -38.68
C VAL A 76 -75.89 -5.08 -39.81
N LEU A 77 -76.78 -5.94 -40.33
CA LEU A 77 -77.71 -5.60 -41.40
C LEU A 77 -78.87 -4.71 -40.92
N ASP A 78 -79.32 -4.93 -39.69
CA ASP A 78 -80.36 -4.12 -39.03
C ASP A 78 -79.88 -2.66 -38.82
N GLY A 79 -78.57 -2.41 -38.76
CA GLY A 79 -77.99 -1.07 -38.72
C GLY A 79 -78.59 -0.20 -37.61
N THR A 80 -79.01 1.03 -37.97
CA THR A 80 -79.66 1.97 -37.03
C THR A 80 -81.18 1.81 -36.93
N SER A 81 -81.80 0.86 -37.64
CA SER A 81 -83.26 0.74 -37.70
C SER A 81 -83.91 0.43 -36.34
N LYS A 82 -83.15 -0.19 -35.44
CA LYS A 82 -83.54 -0.53 -34.06
C LYS A 82 -82.75 0.24 -33.01
N TRP A 83 -82.04 1.30 -33.40
CA TRP A 83 -81.15 2.03 -32.51
C TRP A 83 -81.80 3.32 -32.00
N SER A 84 -81.99 3.43 -30.68
CA SER A 84 -82.32 4.67 -30.00
C SER A 84 -81.55 4.74 -28.68
N ALA A 85 -80.99 5.91 -28.38
CA ALA A 85 -80.22 6.12 -27.16
C ALA A 85 -80.50 7.52 -26.61
N LYS A 86 -80.77 7.61 -25.30
CA LYS A 86 -80.87 8.89 -24.59
C LYS A 86 -79.49 9.24 -24.05
N ILE A 87 -78.90 10.33 -24.55
CA ILE A 87 -77.55 10.76 -24.19
C ILE A 87 -77.67 11.96 -23.24
N SER A 88 -77.14 11.82 -22.02
CA SER A 88 -77.05 12.92 -21.05
C SER A 88 -75.60 13.36 -20.92
N ILE A 89 -75.27 14.57 -21.40
CA ILE A 89 -73.91 15.12 -21.35
C ILE A 89 -73.86 16.14 -20.22
N THR A 90 -73.11 15.82 -19.15
CA THR A 90 -72.91 16.74 -18.01
C THR A 90 -71.58 17.47 -18.18
N GLY A 91 -71.61 18.80 -18.21
CA GLY A 91 -70.44 19.66 -18.35
C GLY A 91 -69.71 19.85 -17.02
N ALA A 92 -68.79 18.95 -16.70
CA ALA A 92 -67.68 19.23 -15.80
C ALA A 92 -66.38 19.05 -16.58
N LEU A 93 -65.27 19.65 -16.11
CA LEU A 93 -63.94 19.52 -16.70
C LEU A 93 -63.43 18.06 -16.80
N TYR A 94 -64.21 17.10 -16.29
CA TYR A 94 -64.14 15.67 -16.54
C TYR A 94 -65.55 15.17 -16.83
N LEU A 95 -65.72 14.51 -17.98
CA LEU A 95 -67.03 14.14 -18.49
C LEU A 95 -67.49 12.81 -17.88
N THR A 96 -68.72 12.76 -17.37
CA THR A 96 -69.36 11.51 -16.90
C THR A 96 -70.75 11.43 -17.50
N ILE A 97 -71.00 10.42 -18.35
CA ILE A 97 -72.32 10.10 -18.91
C ILE A 97 -72.89 8.87 -18.18
N SER A 98 -74.10 8.97 -17.63
CA SER A 98 -74.87 7.82 -17.13
C SER A 98 -75.92 7.38 -18.16
N PHE A 99 -75.99 6.08 -18.45
CA PHE A 99 -77.05 5.47 -19.28
C PHE A 99 -77.92 4.52 -18.44
N SER A 100 -79.22 4.53 -18.71
CA SER A 100 -80.10 3.38 -18.47
C SER A 100 -80.61 2.89 -19.82
N CYS A 101 -80.34 1.62 -20.15
CA CYS A 101 -80.92 0.98 -21.34
C CYS A 101 -81.17 -0.50 -21.08
N SER A 102 -82.43 -0.89 -21.27
CA SER A 102 -82.90 -2.26 -21.36
C SER A 102 -82.71 -2.76 -22.79
N SER A 103 -81.73 -3.66 -22.98
CA SER A 103 -81.45 -4.49 -24.17
C SER A 103 -80.48 -3.94 -25.24
N PHE A 104 -79.36 -4.69 -25.37
CA PHE A 104 -78.38 -4.85 -26.45
C PHE A 104 -77.58 -3.64 -26.98
N ALA A 105 -76.25 -3.81 -26.93
CA ALA A 105 -75.21 -2.85 -27.27
C ALA A 105 -74.79 -2.91 -28.75
N ASN A 106 -74.89 -1.77 -29.44
CA ASN A 106 -74.08 -1.43 -30.61
C ASN A 106 -74.22 0.06 -30.87
N CYS A 107 -73.13 0.82 -30.80
CA CYS A 107 -73.13 2.18 -31.36
C CYS A 107 -71.74 2.60 -31.85
N ASN A 108 -71.73 3.14 -33.06
CA ASN A 108 -70.63 3.89 -33.67
C ASN A 108 -70.67 5.36 -33.23
N SER A 109 -69.48 5.98 -33.26
CA SER A 109 -69.17 7.42 -33.30
C SER A 109 -69.31 8.29 -32.03
N VAL A 110 -68.22 9.03 -31.78
CA VAL A 110 -67.90 10.10 -30.78
C VAL A 110 -67.39 9.61 -29.41
N PRO A 111 -66.09 9.80 -29.06
CA PRO A 111 -65.55 9.40 -27.77
C PRO A 111 -65.66 10.54 -26.76
N ILE A 112 -66.64 10.47 -25.86
CA ILE A 112 -66.54 11.15 -24.56
C ILE A 112 -67.13 10.22 -23.49
N LEU A 113 -66.46 10.15 -22.32
CA LEU A 113 -66.60 9.18 -21.22
C LEU A 113 -68.04 8.69 -20.95
N ILE A 114 -68.25 7.38 -21.11
CA ILE A 114 -69.50 6.67 -20.81
C ILE A 114 -69.27 5.76 -19.59
N GLU A 115 -69.81 6.12 -18.42
CA GLU A 115 -69.97 5.18 -17.30
C GLU A 115 -71.25 4.37 -17.51
N GLY A 116 -71.07 3.23 -18.19
CA GLY A 116 -72.02 2.13 -18.21
C GLY A 116 -71.27 0.84 -17.91
N PHE A 117 -71.74 0.08 -16.92
CA PHE A 117 -71.18 -1.16 -16.36
C PHE A 117 -70.65 -2.17 -17.42
N LEU A 118 -71.16 -2.12 -18.66
CA LEU A 118 -70.79 -3.01 -19.76
C LEU A 118 -69.59 -2.53 -20.59
N ARG A 119 -69.30 -1.23 -20.72
CA ARG A 119 -68.23 -0.75 -21.65
C ARG A 119 -66.84 -0.86 -21.02
N SER A 120 -66.71 -0.46 -19.75
CA SER A 120 -65.44 -0.49 -18.99
C SER A 120 -64.92 -1.92 -18.75
N TYR A 121 -65.83 -2.89 -18.65
CA TYR A 121 -65.48 -4.31 -18.53
C TYR A 121 -64.91 -4.84 -19.85
N TRP A 122 -65.62 -4.69 -20.96
CA TRP A 122 -65.23 -5.27 -22.26
C TRP A 122 -63.91 -4.70 -22.83
N PHE A 123 -63.63 -3.40 -22.64
CA PHE A 123 -62.37 -2.79 -23.10
C PHE A 123 -61.12 -3.30 -22.37
N ARG A 124 -61.27 -3.70 -21.10
CA ARG A 124 -60.20 -4.29 -20.30
C ARG A 124 -60.14 -5.81 -20.47
N TRP A 125 -61.29 -6.45 -20.68
CA TRP A 125 -61.43 -7.91 -20.72
C TRP A 125 -60.78 -8.55 -21.96
N CYS A 126 -60.92 -7.95 -23.14
CA CYS A 126 -60.54 -8.63 -24.38
C CYS A 126 -59.02 -8.86 -24.54
N PRO A 127 -58.13 -7.86 -24.31
CA PRO A 127 -56.68 -8.11 -24.35
C PRO A 127 -56.19 -9.04 -23.23
N GLN A 128 -56.86 -9.05 -22.07
CA GLN A 128 -56.52 -9.91 -20.94
C GLN A 128 -56.87 -11.39 -21.18
N HIS A 129 -58.05 -11.68 -21.73
CA HIS A 129 -58.46 -13.06 -22.06
C HIS A 129 -57.67 -13.60 -23.24
N LEU A 130 -57.41 -12.76 -24.24
CA LEU A 130 -56.56 -13.14 -25.37
C LEU A 130 -55.15 -13.47 -24.88
N PHE A 131 -54.56 -12.64 -24.02
CA PHE A 131 -53.25 -12.92 -23.41
C PHE A 131 -53.23 -14.19 -22.55
N HIS A 132 -54.26 -14.41 -21.72
CA HIS A 132 -54.37 -15.62 -20.91
C HIS A 132 -54.50 -16.86 -21.78
N TYR A 133 -55.35 -16.84 -22.80
CA TYR A 133 -55.54 -17.95 -23.71
C TYR A 133 -54.28 -18.25 -24.54
N THR A 134 -53.65 -17.23 -25.14
CA THR A 134 -52.42 -17.43 -25.91
C THR A 134 -51.26 -17.89 -25.04
N THR A 135 -51.21 -17.50 -23.76
CA THR A 135 -50.08 -17.84 -22.87
C THR A 135 -50.29 -19.16 -22.15
N GLU A 136 -51.41 -19.33 -21.44
CA GLU A 136 -51.67 -20.50 -20.58
C GLU A 136 -52.22 -21.69 -21.37
N GLU A 137 -53.22 -21.46 -22.23
CA GLU A 137 -53.93 -22.55 -22.93
C GLU A 137 -53.17 -23.01 -24.18
N GLN A 138 -52.65 -22.07 -25.00
CA GLN A 138 -51.96 -22.42 -26.25
C GLN A 138 -50.47 -22.73 -26.07
N ASN A 139 -49.76 -22.00 -25.21
CA ASN A 139 -48.29 -22.07 -25.09
C ASN A 139 -47.81 -22.62 -23.73
N SER A 140 -48.68 -23.28 -22.97
CA SER A 140 -48.35 -23.94 -21.69
C SER A 140 -47.55 -23.05 -20.71
N GLY A 141 -47.90 -21.78 -20.63
CA GLY A 141 -47.29 -20.80 -19.72
C GLY A 141 -46.12 -19.99 -20.31
N VAL A 142 -45.72 -20.23 -21.56
CA VAL A 142 -44.68 -19.45 -22.26
C VAL A 142 -45.30 -18.27 -23.02
N VAL A 143 -44.73 -17.07 -22.83
CA VAL A 143 -45.15 -15.88 -23.58
C VAL A 143 -44.43 -15.85 -24.92
N LYS A 144 -45.17 -15.95 -26.03
CA LYS A 144 -44.63 -15.84 -27.39
C LYS A 144 -44.45 -14.36 -27.76
N ILE A 145 -43.22 -13.97 -28.09
CA ILE A 145 -42.87 -12.58 -28.42
C ILE A 145 -43.02 -12.39 -29.93
N PRO A 146 -43.79 -11.38 -30.40
CA PRO A 146 -43.97 -11.12 -31.82
C PRO A 146 -42.68 -10.57 -32.47
N GLU A 147 -42.38 -11.03 -33.70
CA GLU A 147 -41.24 -10.55 -34.49
C GLU A 147 -41.57 -9.23 -35.21
N ALA A 148 -41.69 -8.13 -34.47
CA ALA A 148 -41.90 -6.79 -35.04
C ALA A 148 -40.60 -5.97 -35.03
N LYS A 149 -40.26 -5.32 -36.16
CA LYS A 149 -39.08 -4.45 -36.31
C LYS A 149 -39.50 -3.07 -36.81
N GLY A 150 -38.85 -2.02 -36.32
CA GLY A 150 -39.10 -0.61 -36.70
C GLY A 150 -39.75 0.23 -35.59
N ASP A 151 -40.00 1.51 -35.87
CA ASP A 151 -40.47 2.52 -34.89
C ASP A 151 -41.87 2.22 -34.32
N ASP A 152 -42.68 1.44 -35.05
CA ASP A 152 -44.02 1.02 -34.64
C ASP A 152 -44.07 -0.39 -34.02
N ALA A 153 -42.91 -1.03 -33.78
CA ALA A 153 -42.86 -2.39 -33.24
C ALA A 153 -43.57 -2.54 -31.88
N TRP A 154 -43.60 -1.48 -31.06
CA TRP A 154 -44.27 -1.46 -29.75
C TRP A 154 -45.80 -1.44 -29.82
N LYS A 155 -46.38 -1.32 -31.02
CA LYS A 155 -47.82 -1.41 -31.27
C LYS A 155 -48.28 -2.83 -31.65
N VAL A 156 -47.35 -3.76 -31.82
CA VAL A 156 -47.63 -5.17 -32.12
C VAL A 156 -47.46 -6.00 -30.85
N TYR A 157 -48.53 -6.68 -30.44
CA TYR A 157 -48.64 -7.38 -29.15
C TYR A 157 -48.76 -8.90 -29.30
N PHE A 158 -49.36 -9.35 -30.40
CA PHE A 158 -49.63 -10.76 -30.66
C PHE A 158 -49.24 -11.13 -32.09
N GLU A 159 -49.39 -12.41 -32.44
CA GLU A 159 -49.28 -12.88 -33.82
C GLU A 159 -50.43 -12.35 -34.69
N GLU A 160 -50.28 -12.44 -36.02
CA GLU A 160 -51.14 -11.78 -37.01
C GLU A 160 -52.66 -11.90 -36.72
N THR A 161 -53.15 -13.11 -36.46
CA THR A 161 -54.58 -13.37 -36.20
C THR A 161 -55.10 -12.67 -34.94
N ALA A 162 -54.33 -12.73 -33.85
CA ALA A 162 -54.70 -12.15 -32.56
C ALA A 162 -54.53 -10.62 -32.58
N GLN A 163 -53.52 -10.12 -33.29
CA GLN A 163 -53.28 -8.69 -33.47
C GLN A 163 -54.43 -8.03 -34.25
N GLU A 164 -54.92 -8.67 -35.32
CA GLU A 164 -56.03 -8.17 -36.13
C GLU A 164 -57.33 -8.04 -35.31
N ILE A 165 -57.58 -8.98 -34.38
CA ILE A 165 -58.73 -8.91 -33.46
C ILE A 165 -58.66 -7.63 -32.60
N VAL A 166 -57.50 -7.36 -32.02
CA VAL A 166 -57.29 -6.23 -31.11
C VAL A 166 -57.34 -4.91 -31.87
N ASP A 167 -56.68 -4.82 -33.03
CA ASP A 167 -56.63 -3.61 -33.84
C ASP A 167 -58.00 -3.25 -34.46
N GLU A 168 -58.74 -4.22 -35.01
CA GLU A 168 -60.09 -3.98 -35.55
C GLU A 168 -61.07 -3.60 -34.44
N PHE A 169 -60.94 -4.22 -33.27
CA PHE A 169 -61.73 -3.83 -32.09
C PHE A 169 -61.40 -2.41 -31.64
N ALA A 170 -60.12 -2.07 -31.54
CA ALA A 170 -59.66 -0.76 -31.11
C ALA A 170 -60.09 0.35 -32.07
N MET A 171 -59.85 0.18 -33.37
CA MET A 171 -60.24 1.15 -34.40
C MET A 171 -61.75 1.40 -34.40
N ARG A 172 -62.56 0.35 -34.27
CA ARG A 172 -64.02 0.51 -34.37
C ARG A 172 -64.64 1.17 -33.13
N TYR A 173 -64.08 0.91 -31.96
CA TYR A 173 -64.63 1.44 -30.72
C TYR A 173 -63.92 2.71 -30.21
N GLY A 174 -62.91 3.19 -30.95
CA GLY A 174 -62.19 4.42 -30.64
C GLY A 174 -61.23 4.26 -29.45
N VAL A 175 -60.55 3.11 -29.36
CA VAL A 175 -59.52 2.87 -28.33
C VAL A 175 -58.18 3.39 -28.81
N GLU A 176 -57.61 4.31 -28.06
CA GLU A 176 -56.29 4.87 -28.36
C GLU A 176 -55.18 3.80 -28.27
N SER A 177 -54.16 3.90 -29.12
CA SER A 177 -53.00 3.00 -29.12
C SER A 177 -52.25 3.00 -27.79
N ILE A 178 -52.17 4.14 -27.10
CA ILE A 178 -51.54 4.24 -25.78
C ILE A 178 -52.28 3.42 -24.70
N TYR A 179 -53.62 3.34 -24.77
CA TYR A 179 -54.42 2.53 -23.85
C TYR A 179 -54.16 1.04 -24.05
N GLN A 180 -54.02 0.60 -25.30
CA GLN A 180 -53.67 -0.77 -25.66
C GLN A 180 -52.27 -1.13 -25.14
N ALA A 181 -51.29 -0.26 -25.36
CA ALA A 181 -49.92 -0.43 -24.86
C ALA A 181 -49.86 -0.54 -23.33
N MET A 182 -50.53 0.34 -22.60
CA MET A 182 -50.59 0.29 -21.12
C MET A 182 -51.30 -0.95 -20.60
N THR A 183 -52.34 -1.41 -21.31
CA THR A 183 -53.08 -2.65 -20.95
C THR A 183 -52.25 -3.89 -21.22
N HIS A 184 -51.55 -3.95 -22.35
CA HIS A 184 -50.64 -5.04 -22.66
C HIS A 184 -49.45 -5.07 -21.69
N PHE A 185 -48.88 -3.92 -21.33
CA PHE A 185 -47.86 -3.83 -20.28
C PHE A 185 -48.34 -4.41 -18.94
N ALA A 186 -49.59 -4.14 -18.57
CA ALA A 186 -50.20 -4.73 -17.38
C ALA A 186 -50.38 -6.24 -17.47
N CYS A 187 -50.63 -6.78 -18.67
CA CYS A 187 -50.67 -8.23 -18.88
C CYS A 187 -49.28 -8.85 -18.77
N LEU A 188 -48.26 -8.25 -19.40
CA LEU A 188 -46.87 -8.73 -19.32
C LEU A 188 -46.32 -8.71 -17.87
N SER A 189 -46.76 -7.75 -17.05
CA SER A 189 -46.32 -7.66 -15.65
C SER A 189 -46.71 -8.86 -14.78
N SER A 190 -47.68 -9.70 -15.17
CA SER A 190 -47.99 -10.94 -14.45
C SER A 190 -47.04 -12.10 -14.81
N LYS A 191 -46.29 -11.97 -15.91
CA LYS A 191 -45.40 -13.00 -16.49
C LYS A 191 -43.99 -12.46 -16.79
N TYR A 192 -43.54 -11.45 -16.04
CA TYR A 192 -42.24 -10.80 -16.26
C TYR A 192 -41.02 -11.72 -16.07
N MET A 193 -41.16 -12.88 -15.43
CA MET A 193 -40.07 -13.88 -15.26
C MET A 193 -39.93 -14.85 -16.44
N CYS A 194 -40.84 -14.79 -17.42
CA CYS A 194 -40.72 -15.58 -18.65
C CYS A 194 -39.58 -15.02 -19.52
N PRO A 195 -38.83 -15.89 -20.23
CA PRO A 195 -37.71 -15.46 -21.08
C PRO A 195 -38.11 -14.39 -22.10
N GLY A 196 -37.27 -13.37 -22.27
CA GLY A 196 -37.46 -12.27 -23.23
C GLY A 196 -38.55 -11.24 -22.88
N VAL A 197 -39.47 -11.55 -21.95
CA VAL A 197 -40.53 -10.62 -21.53
C VAL A 197 -39.98 -9.31 -20.93
N PRO A 198 -38.95 -9.32 -20.06
CA PRO A 198 -38.39 -8.07 -19.53
C PRO A 198 -37.90 -7.09 -20.60
N ALA A 199 -37.36 -7.60 -21.71
CA ALA A 199 -36.85 -6.77 -22.81
C ALA A 199 -37.99 -6.05 -23.55
N VAL A 200 -39.07 -6.78 -23.84
CA VAL A 200 -40.28 -6.23 -24.46
C VAL A 200 -40.94 -5.22 -23.52
N MET A 201 -41.05 -5.54 -22.23
CA MET A 201 -41.60 -4.63 -21.22
C MET A 201 -40.78 -3.34 -21.09
N SER A 202 -39.45 -3.44 -21.10
CA SER A 202 -38.57 -2.27 -21.01
C SER A 202 -38.75 -1.35 -22.21
N THR A 203 -38.80 -1.92 -23.42
CA THR A 203 -39.02 -1.19 -24.69
C THR A 203 -40.41 -0.56 -24.73
N LEU A 204 -41.44 -1.30 -24.32
CA LEU A 204 -42.82 -0.81 -24.28
C LEU A 204 -42.97 0.35 -23.30
N LEU A 205 -42.37 0.25 -22.10
CA LEU A 205 -42.40 1.32 -21.11
C LEU A 205 -41.62 2.55 -21.58
N ALA A 206 -40.52 2.37 -22.30
CA ALA A 206 -39.76 3.49 -22.89
C ALA A 206 -40.60 4.26 -23.92
N ASN A 207 -41.37 3.55 -24.76
CA ASN A 207 -42.29 4.17 -25.73
C ASN A 207 -43.49 4.86 -25.05
N ILE A 208 -44.07 4.24 -24.01
CA ILE A 208 -45.12 4.89 -23.19
C ILE A 208 -44.56 6.17 -22.54
N ASN A 209 -43.34 6.11 -22.02
CA ASN A 209 -42.66 7.27 -21.45
C ASN A 209 -42.43 8.37 -22.50
N ALA A 210 -41.96 8.02 -23.69
CA ALA A 210 -41.76 8.96 -24.79
C ALA A 210 -43.08 9.61 -25.23
N TYR A 211 -44.18 8.85 -25.28
CA TYR A 211 -45.50 9.38 -25.61
C TYR A 211 -45.92 10.49 -24.65
N TYR A 212 -45.82 10.28 -23.33
CA TYR A 212 -46.23 11.32 -22.37
C TYR A 212 -45.19 12.44 -22.19
N ALA A 213 -43.91 12.16 -22.40
CA ALA A 213 -42.82 13.13 -22.19
C ALA A 213 -42.52 14.01 -23.43
N HIS A 214 -42.70 13.49 -24.66
CA HIS A 214 -42.22 14.11 -25.91
C HIS A 214 -43.33 14.45 -26.94
N THR A 215 -44.62 14.40 -26.61
CA THR A 215 -45.68 14.85 -27.53
C THR A 215 -45.41 16.28 -28.03
N THR A 216 -45.21 16.37 -29.34
CA THR A 216 -44.76 17.50 -30.15
C THR A 216 -45.69 18.70 -30.10
N GLN A 217 -45.09 19.87 -29.85
CA GLN A 217 -45.41 21.21 -30.38
C GLN A 217 -46.79 21.37 -31.06
N SER A 218 -47.88 21.44 -30.29
CA SER A 218 -49.03 22.32 -30.56
C SER A 218 -50.13 22.04 -29.52
N SER A 219 -50.59 23.09 -28.85
CA SER A 219 -51.69 23.14 -27.87
C SER A 219 -51.39 22.67 -26.43
N ASN A 220 -51.27 23.68 -25.55
CA ASN A 220 -51.37 23.67 -24.08
C ASN A 220 -50.09 23.34 -23.26
N ASN A 221 -49.62 24.34 -22.50
CA ASN A 221 -48.50 24.31 -21.54
C ASN A 221 -48.79 23.44 -20.30
N VAL A 222 -49.23 22.20 -20.48
CA VAL A 222 -49.59 21.28 -19.39
C VAL A 222 -48.39 20.39 -19.05
N SER A 223 -48.14 20.11 -17.76
CA SER A 223 -47.02 19.26 -17.32
C SER A 223 -47.13 17.82 -17.86
N ALA A 224 -46.03 17.05 -17.86
CA ALA A 224 -46.08 15.65 -18.28
C ALA A 224 -46.93 14.81 -17.30
N SER A 225 -46.88 15.15 -16.01
CA SER A 225 -47.65 14.51 -14.94
C SER A 225 -49.16 14.74 -15.08
N ASP A 226 -49.56 15.93 -15.53
CA ASP A 226 -50.97 16.27 -15.76
C ASP A 226 -51.49 15.64 -17.06
N ARG A 227 -50.67 15.58 -18.13
CA ARG A 227 -51.02 14.81 -19.34
C ARG A 227 -51.20 13.33 -19.04
N PHE A 228 -50.37 12.78 -18.16
CA PHE A 228 -50.52 11.41 -17.69
C PHE A 228 -51.74 11.22 -16.78
N ALA A 229 -52.12 12.24 -16.00
CA ALA A 229 -53.35 12.21 -15.20
C ALA A 229 -54.62 12.12 -16.05
N ALA A 230 -54.60 12.69 -17.26
CA ALA A 230 -55.68 12.59 -18.24
C ALA A 230 -55.76 11.22 -18.96
N SER A 231 -54.88 10.25 -18.64
CA SER A 231 -54.92 8.92 -19.25
C SER A 231 -56.19 8.14 -18.89
N ASN A 232 -56.87 7.63 -19.91
CA ASN A 232 -58.04 6.75 -19.77
C ASN A 232 -57.75 5.41 -19.06
N PHE A 233 -56.48 5.03 -18.90
CA PHE A 233 -56.09 3.83 -18.12
C PHE A 233 -56.21 4.06 -16.59
N GLY A 234 -56.10 5.32 -16.16
CA GLY A 234 -56.09 5.72 -14.76
C GLY A 234 -54.68 5.83 -14.18
N LYS A 235 -54.29 7.05 -13.78
CA LYS A 235 -52.99 7.40 -13.17
C LYS A 235 -52.65 6.48 -12.00
N GLU A 236 -53.46 6.48 -10.95
CA GLU A 236 -53.17 5.70 -9.73
C GLU A 236 -53.04 4.21 -9.99
N ARG A 237 -53.83 3.68 -10.92
CA ARG A 237 -53.83 2.26 -11.26
C ARG A 237 -52.52 1.85 -11.92
N PHE A 238 -52.01 2.63 -12.87
CA PHE A 238 -50.72 2.34 -13.51
C PHE A 238 -49.54 2.58 -12.58
N VAL A 239 -49.61 3.59 -11.71
CA VAL A 239 -48.56 3.82 -10.70
C VAL A 239 -48.48 2.65 -9.72
N LYS A 240 -49.62 2.19 -9.17
CA LYS A 240 -49.66 1.01 -8.28
C LYS A 240 -49.11 -0.24 -8.95
N LEU A 241 -49.42 -0.44 -10.24
CA LEU A 241 -48.86 -1.54 -11.03
C LEU A 241 -47.33 -1.46 -11.14
N LEU A 242 -46.79 -0.28 -11.43
CA LEU A 242 -45.34 -0.06 -11.51
C LEU A 242 -44.66 -0.22 -10.15
N ASP A 243 -45.31 0.16 -9.05
CA ASP A 243 -44.81 -0.06 -7.69
C ASP A 243 -44.73 -1.55 -7.35
N GLN A 244 -45.80 -2.31 -7.65
CA GLN A 244 -45.83 -3.76 -7.46
C GLN A 244 -44.74 -4.44 -8.30
N LEU A 245 -44.64 -4.11 -9.58
CA LEU A 245 -43.62 -4.66 -10.47
C LEU A 245 -42.19 -4.31 -10.00
N HIS A 246 -41.94 -3.06 -9.60
CA HIS A 246 -40.64 -2.65 -9.07
C HIS A 246 -40.25 -3.46 -7.83
N ASN A 247 -41.19 -3.69 -6.90
CA ASN A 247 -40.93 -4.47 -5.70
C ASN A 247 -40.67 -5.95 -6.02
N SER A 248 -41.44 -6.53 -6.94
CA SER A 248 -41.24 -7.91 -7.38
C SER A 248 -39.87 -8.11 -8.05
N LEU A 249 -39.49 -7.21 -8.96
CA LEU A 249 -38.16 -7.23 -9.61
C LEU A 249 -37.03 -7.13 -8.56
N ARG A 250 -37.20 -6.30 -7.54
CA ARG A 250 -36.23 -6.17 -6.43
C ARG A 250 -36.06 -7.48 -5.65
N ILE A 251 -37.16 -8.17 -5.35
CA ILE A 251 -37.12 -9.47 -4.64
C ILE A 251 -36.37 -10.50 -5.48
N ASP A 252 -36.69 -10.62 -6.77
CA ASP A 252 -36.03 -11.61 -7.65
C ASP A 252 -34.55 -11.30 -7.88
N LEU A 253 -34.19 -10.02 -8.02
CA LEU A 253 -32.80 -9.58 -8.13
C LEU A 253 -32.02 -9.82 -6.82
N SER A 254 -32.70 -9.88 -5.68
CA SER A 254 -32.06 -10.22 -4.39
C SER A 254 -31.63 -11.68 -4.31
N MET A 255 -32.09 -12.53 -5.23
CA MET A 255 -31.67 -13.93 -5.38
C MET A 255 -31.18 -14.21 -6.81
N TYR A 256 -30.56 -13.23 -7.47
CA TYR A 256 -30.24 -13.33 -8.91
C TYR A 256 -29.37 -14.54 -9.28
N ARG A 257 -28.47 -14.99 -8.40
CA ARG A 257 -27.61 -16.18 -8.67
C ARG A 257 -28.42 -17.47 -8.79
N ASN A 258 -29.54 -17.57 -8.07
CA ASN A 258 -30.42 -18.74 -8.12
C ASN A 258 -31.41 -18.62 -9.28
N ASN A 259 -31.97 -17.43 -9.48
CA ASN A 259 -32.99 -17.19 -10.50
C ASN A 259 -32.40 -17.11 -11.92
N PHE A 260 -31.16 -16.67 -12.06
CA PHE A 260 -30.46 -16.49 -13.33
C PHE A 260 -29.09 -17.20 -13.30
N PRO A 261 -29.06 -18.53 -13.47
CA PRO A 261 -27.83 -19.31 -13.39
C PRO A 261 -26.87 -18.93 -14.53
N ALA A 262 -25.59 -18.78 -14.20
CA ALA A 262 -24.55 -18.44 -15.17
C ALA A 262 -24.35 -19.49 -16.28
N SER A 263 -24.83 -20.72 -16.05
CA SER A 263 -24.79 -21.82 -17.02
C SER A 263 -25.68 -21.58 -18.26
N SER A 264 -26.68 -20.69 -18.16
CA SER A 264 -27.61 -20.40 -19.27
C SER A 264 -27.39 -18.97 -19.79
N PRO A 265 -26.90 -18.78 -21.03
CA PRO A 265 -26.68 -17.45 -21.60
C PRO A 265 -27.98 -16.68 -21.83
N GLU A 266 -29.07 -17.39 -22.13
CA GLU A 266 -30.40 -16.79 -22.31
C GLU A 266 -30.92 -16.18 -21.01
N ARG A 267 -30.75 -16.87 -19.88
CA ARG A 267 -31.11 -16.33 -18.55
C ARG A 267 -30.24 -15.15 -18.13
N LEU A 268 -29.00 -15.07 -18.58
CA LEU A 268 -28.17 -13.87 -18.35
C LEU A 268 -28.65 -12.67 -19.16
N GLN A 269 -29.18 -12.88 -20.38
CA GLN A 269 -29.84 -11.83 -21.14
C GLN A 269 -31.13 -11.36 -20.47
N ASP A 270 -31.89 -12.30 -19.89
CA ASP A 270 -33.07 -11.96 -19.09
C ASP A 270 -32.68 -11.09 -17.88
N LEU A 271 -31.64 -11.47 -17.13
CA LEU A 271 -31.13 -10.68 -16.00
C LEU A 271 -30.78 -9.24 -16.41
N LYS A 272 -30.07 -9.08 -17.53
CA LYS A 272 -29.76 -7.75 -18.10
C LYS A 272 -31.05 -6.98 -18.39
N SER A 273 -32.01 -7.62 -19.04
CA SER A 273 -33.27 -7.02 -19.44
C SER A 273 -34.17 -6.67 -18.23
N THR A 274 -34.11 -7.46 -17.15
CA THR A 274 -34.75 -7.19 -15.86
C THR A 274 -34.18 -5.91 -15.21
N VAL A 275 -32.86 -5.70 -15.27
CA VAL A 275 -32.21 -4.46 -14.78
C VAL A 275 -32.54 -3.27 -15.67
N ASP A 276 -32.59 -3.46 -16.99
CA ASP A 276 -33.01 -2.43 -17.95
C ASP A 276 -34.46 -2.00 -17.70
N LEU A 277 -35.36 -2.96 -17.44
CA LEU A 277 -36.74 -2.67 -17.04
C LEU A 277 -36.83 -1.88 -15.74
N LEU A 278 -36.06 -2.24 -14.70
CA LEU A 278 -36.01 -1.49 -13.44
C LEU A 278 -35.55 -0.04 -13.67
N THR A 279 -34.58 0.15 -14.55
CA THR A 279 -34.09 1.48 -14.95
C THR A 279 -35.16 2.26 -15.71
N SER A 280 -35.89 1.62 -16.63
CA SER A 280 -37.02 2.23 -17.34
C SER A 280 -38.14 2.66 -16.38
N ILE A 281 -38.43 1.87 -15.33
CA ILE A 281 -39.41 2.24 -14.29
C ILE A 281 -38.93 3.48 -13.52
N THR A 282 -37.66 3.52 -13.10
CA THR A 282 -37.08 4.70 -12.44
C THR A 282 -37.12 5.93 -13.35
N PHE A 283 -36.83 5.77 -14.64
CA PHE A 283 -36.86 6.86 -15.62
C PHE A 283 -38.29 7.40 -15.83
N PHE A 284 -39.28 6.52 -15.90
CA PHE A 284 -40.70 6.89 -15.97
C PHE A 284 -41.12 7.74 -14.76
N ARG A 285 -40.71 7.36 -13.55
CA ARG A 285 -40.99 8.14 -12.32
C ARG A 285 -40.34 9.52 -12.36
N MET A 286 -39.13 9.61 -12.91
CA MET A 286 -38.41 10.87 -13.03
C MET A 286 -39.02 11.80 -14.08
N LYS A 287 -39.39 11.29 -15.26
CA LYS A 287 -39.81 12.10 -16.41
C LYS A 287 -41.31 12.31 -16.54
N VAL A 288 -42.13 11.32 -16.19
CA VAL A 288 -43.59 11.38 -16.35
C VAL A 288 -44.30 11.70 -15.04
N GLN A 289 -43.84 11.14 -13.91
CA GLN A 289 -44.39 11.53 -12.60
C GLN A 289 -43.74 12.80 -12.02
N GLU A 290 -42.65 13.28 -12.64
CA GLU A 290 -41.90 14.47 -12.21
C GLU A 290 -41.43 14.39 -10.75
N LEU A 291 -41.15 13.17 -10.25
CA LEU A 291 -40.58 13.00 -8.90
C LEU A 291 -39.18 13.62 -8.85
N GLN A 292 -38.97 14.48 -7.85
CA GLN A 292 -37.72 15.25 -7.69
C GLN A 292 -36.52 14.36 -7.30
N SER A 293 -36.75 13.22 -6.65
CA SER A 293 -35.68 12.32 -6.17
C SER A 293 -36.10 10.83 -6.15
N PRO A 294 -36.39 10.21 -7.30
CA PRO A 294 -36.67 8.78 -7.34
C PRO A 294 -35.42 7.97 -6.91
N PRO A 295 -35.60 6.80 -6.29
CA PRO A 295 -34.47 5.93 -5.93
C PRO A 295 -33.68 5.58 -7.19
N ARG A 296 -32.38 5.90 -7.18
CA ARG A 296 -31.50 5.61 -8.31
C ARG A 296 -31.48 4.12 -8.56
N ALA A 297 -31.78 3.69 -9.79
CA ALA A 297 -31.81 2.28 -10.16
C ALA A 297 -30.49 1.58 -9.80
N SER A 298 -29.35 2.24 -9.99
CA SER A 298 -28.04 1.72 -9.61
C SER A 298 -27.89 1.40 -8.12
N GLN A 299 -28.50 2.21 -7.24
CA GLN A 299 -28.45 1.98 -5.79
C GLN A 299 -29.37 0.81 -5.39
N VAL A 300 -30.57 0.75 -5.96
CA VAL A 300 -31.51 -0.37 -5.74
C VAL A 300 -30.89 -1.69 -6.18
N VAL A 301 -30.30 -1.75 -7.37
CA VAL A 301 -29.59 -2.94 -7.88
C VAL A 301 -28.42 -3.29 -6.97
N LYS A 302 -27.62 -2.30 -6.52
CA LYS A 302 -26.51 -2.53 -5.60
C LYS A 302 -26.96 -3.19 -4.30
N ASP A 303 -28.07 -2.76 -3.73
CA ASP A 303 -28.60 -3.34 -2.49
C ASP A 303 -29.18 -4.74 -2.70
N CYS A 304 -29.82 -5.01 -3.85
CA CYS A 304 -30.24 -6.37 -4.23
C CYS A 304 -29.02 -7.30 -4.39
N VAL A 305 -27.97 -6.84 -5.07
CA VAL A 305 -26.74 -7.62 -5.26
C VAL A 305 -26.10 -7.92 -3.91
N LYS A 306 -26.04 -6.96 -2.98
CA LYS A 306 -25.55 -7.21 -1.62
C LYS A 306 -26.37 -8.26 -0.88
N ALA A 307 -27.70 -8.18 -0.95
CA ALA A 307 -28.58 -9.18 -0.34
C ALA A 307 -28.28 -10.59 -0.90
N CYS A 308 -28.18 -10.70 -2.23
CA CYS A 308 -27.83 -11.97 -2.89
C CYS A 308 -26.45 -12.49 -2.46
N LEU A 309 -25.44 -11.61 -2.37
CA LEU A 309 -24.10 -11.98 -1.93
C LEU A 309 -24.10 -12.46 -0.47
N ASN A 310 -24.85 -11.82 0.42
CA ASN A 310 -24.97 -12.26 1.81
C ASN A 310 -25.61 -13.66 1.90
N SER A 311 -26.72 -13.88 1.20
CA SER A 311 -27.37 -15.20 1.14
C SER A 311 -26.47 -16.26 0.49
N THR A 312 -25.69 -15.87 -0.52
CA THR A 312 -24.71 -16.77 -1.17
C THR A 312 -23.59 -17.14 -0.20
N TYR A 313 -23.07 -16.17 0.54
CA TYR A 313 -22.04 -16.40 1.54
C TYR A 313 -22.54 -17.33 2.65
N GLU A 314 -23.75 -17.10 3.17
CA GLU A 314 -24.39 -17.96 4.16
C GLU A 314 -24.59 -19.39 3.63
N TYR A 315 -25.05 -19.53 2.38
CA TYR A 315 -25.19 -20.84 1.74
C TYR A 315 -23.85 -21.58 1.60
N ILE A 316 -22.81 -20.90 1.10
CA ILE A 316 -21.47 -21.50 0.96
C ILE A 316 -20.90 -21.86 2.33
N PHE A 317 -21.05 -21.00 3.33
CA PHE A 317 -20.56 -21.24 4.69
C PHE A 317 -21.22 -22.46 5.31
N ASN A 318 -22.55 -22.58 5.21
CA ASN A 318 -23.30 -23.70 5.76
C ASN A 318 -23.06 -25.03 5.03
N ASN A 319 -22.75 -25.00 3.73
CA ASN A 319 -22.57 -26.20 2.89
C ASN A 319 -21.11 -26.42 2.45
N CYS A 320 -20.15 -25.77 3.11
CA CYS A 320 -18.75 -25.71 2.67
C CYS A 320 -18.12 -27.09 2.40
N HIS A 321 -18.34 -28.05 3.30
CA HIS A 321 -17.79 -29.40 3.17
C HIS A 321 -18.32 -30.15 1.94
N GLU A 322 -19.63 -30.09 1.70
CA GLU A 322 -20.26 -30.77 0.57
C GLU A 322 -19.83 -30.16 -0.76
N LEU A 323 -19.86 -28.83 -0.85
CA LEU A 323 -19.47 -28.10 -2.06
C LEU A 323 -18.00 -28.33 -2.40
N TYR A 324 -17.11 -28.26 -1.41
CA TYR A 324 -15.69 -28.48 -1.61
C TYR A 324 -15.37 -29.92 -2.01
N GLY A 325 -15.94 -30.89 -1.30
CA GLY A 325 -15.73 -32.32 -1.59
C GLY A 325 -16.23 -32.73 -2.98
N ARG A 326 -17.33 -32.15 -3.44
CA ARG A 326 -17.91 -32.45 -4.76
C ARG A 326 -17.09 -31.93 -5.93
N GLU A 327 -16.46 -30.76 -5.78
CA GLU A 327 -15.87 -30.01 -6.90
C GLU A 327 -14.34 -30.02 -6.91
N TYR A 328 -13.68 -30.15 -5.76
CA TYR A 328 -12.23 -29.99 -5.62
C TYR A 328 -11.49 -31.20 -5.04
N GLN A 329 -12.18 -32.18 -4.46
CA GLN A 329 -11.54 -33.35 -3.86
C GLN A 329 -11.37 -34.48 -4.89
N THR A 330 -10.14 -34.80 -5.25
CA THR A 330 -9.81 -35.80 -6.28
C THR A 330 -9.50 -37.20 -5.73
N ASP A 331 -9.46 -37.43 -4.39
CA ASP A 331 -9.09 -38.73 -3.80
C ASP A 331 -9.96 -39.17 -2.60
N PRO A 332 -10.24 -40.50 -2.45
CA PRO A 332 -11.12 -41.08 -1.44
C PRO A 332 -10.38 -41.39 -0.13
N VAL A 333 -9.72 -40.41 0.48
CA VAL A 333 -9.33 -40.52 1.89
C VAL A 333 -10.35 -39.75 2.71
N SER A 334 -11.35 -40.47 3.23
CA SER A 334 -12.29 -39.95 4.19
C SER A 334 -11.55 -39.53 5.46
N PHE A 335 -11.18 -38.25 5.55
CA PHE A 335 -10.92 -37.62 6.85
C PHE A 335 -12.26 -37.52 7.57
N GLN A 336 -12.64 -38.58 8.30
CA GLN A 336 -13.69 -38.46 9.30
C GLN A 336 -13.18 -37.50 10.38
N PHE A 337 -13.59 -36.23 10.31
CA PHE A 337 -13.57 -35.35 11.46
C PHE A 337 -14.64 -35.83 12.46
N GLY A 338 -14.30 -36.90 13.18
CA GLY A 338 -14.95 -37.20 14.45
C GLY A 338 -14.81 -35.98 15.36
N LYS A 339 -15.85 -35.72 16.16
CA LYS A 339 -15.93 -34.63 17.15
C LYS A 339 -14.64 -34.52 17.99
N ILE A 340 -13.69 -33.69 17.58
CA ILE A 340 -12.50 -33.36 18.39
C ILE A 340 -12.78 -32.03 19.10
N LYS A 341 -12.99 -32.13 20.41
CA LYS A 341 -13.07 -31.02 21.36
C LYS A 341 -11.75 -30.22 21.37
N GLU A 342 -11.86 -28.94 21.08
CA GLU A 342 -11.13 -27.78 21.67
C GLU A 342 -9.62 -27.77 21.93
N THR A 343 -8.79 -28.73 21.50
CA THR A 343 -7.36 -28.75 21.92
C THR A 343 -6.30 -28.87 20.82
N HIS A 344 -6.54 -28.37 19.60
CA HIS A 344 -5.43 -28.11 18.66
C HIS A 344 -5.75 -26.95 17.69
N ASN A 345 -5.67 -25.72 18.20
CA ASN A 345 -5.84 -24.50 17.40
C ASN A 345 -4.63 -24.14 16.51
N PHE A 346 -3.44 -24.72 16.76
CA PHE A 346 -2.23 -24.33 16.03
C PHE A 346 -2.13 -24.93 14.62
N LYS A 347 -2.52 -26.21 14.42
CA LYS A 347 -2.52 -26.85 13.09
C LYS A 347 -3.65 -26.34 12.17
N ARG A 348 -4.80 -25.91 12.72
CA ARG A 348 -5.88 -25.28 11.95
C ARG A 348 -5.46 -23.92 11.38
N SER A 349 -4.70 -23.13 12.13
CA SER A 349 -4.25 -21.80 11.69
C SER A 349 -3.27 -21.87 10.50
N ILE A 350 -2.36 -22.86 10.49
CA ILE A 350 -1.44 -23.09 9.37
C ILE A 350 -2.16 -23.62 8.12
N ILE A 351 -3.22 -24.42 8.29
CA ILE A 351 -4.04 -24.90 7.16
C ILE A 351 -4.88 -23.75 6.58
N PHE A 352 -5.43 -22.87 7.41
CA PHE A 352 -6.16 -21.69 6.94
C PHE A 352 -5.25 -20.64 6.28
N SER A 353 -4.02 -20.44 6.77
CA SER A 353 -3.05 -19.58 6.10
C SER A 353 -2.52 -20.19 4.79
N LYS A 354 -2.33 -21.52 4.72
CA LYS A 354 -2.04 -22.23 3.46
C LYS A 354 -3.21 -22.16 2.47
N LEU A 355 -4.46 -22.26 2.95
CA LEU A 355 -5.65 -22.11 2.10
C LEU A 355 -5.78 -20.68 1.57
N TYR A 356 -5.44 -19.67 2.36
CA TYR A 356 -5.45 -18.27 1.94
C TYR A 356 -4.35 -17.93 0.93
N ILE A 357 -3.15 -18.51 1.09
CA ILE A 357 -2.04 -18.37 0.12
C ILE A 357 -2.37 -19.12 -1.19
N GLN A 358 -3.00 -20.30 -1.12
CA GLN A 358 -3.43 -21.04 -2.31
C GLN A 358 -4.54 -20.31 -3.09
N ILE A 359 -5.52 -19.72 -2.39
CA ILE A 359 -6.58 -18.89 -3.01
C ILE A 359 -6.00 -17.64 -3.69
N ARG A 360 -4.85 -17.13 -3.24
CA ARG A 360 -4.17 -15.97 -3.85
C ARG A 360 -3.44 -16.31 -5.16
N ILE A 361 -3.06 -17.58 -5.36
CA ILE A 361 -2.31 -18.04 -6.54
C ILE A 361 -3.26 -18.43 -7.68
N ASP A 362 -4.44 -18.98 -7.41
CA ASP A 362 -5.40 -19.41 -8.46
C ASP A 362 -6.26 -18.28 -9.05
N VAL A 363 -6.17 -17.04 -8.53
CA VAL A 363 -6.93 -15.88 -9.05
C VAL A 363 -6.20 -15.18 -10.22
N LYS A 364 -5.02 -15.65 -10.65
CA LYS A 364 -4.33 -15.15 -11.85
C LYS A 364 -4.52 -16.08 -13.08
N ALA A 365 -5.71 -15.92 -13.68
CA ALA A 365 -6.06 -16.08 -15.12
C ALA A 365 -6.27 -17.51 -15.68
N PRO A 366 -7.12 -17.73 -16.73
CA PRO A 366 -7.59 -16.73 -17.73
C PRO A 366 -9.08 -16.76 -18.17
N ASN A 367 -9.50 -15.63 -18.78
CA ASN A 367 -10.59 -15.44 -19.78
C ASN A 367 -12.02 -15.75 -19.31
N TYR A 368 -12.87 -14.79 -18.88
CA TYR A 368 -13.71 -13.96 -19.78
C TYR A 368 -14.34 -12.75 -19.04
N LEU A 369 -13.74 -12.29 -17.92
CA LEU A 369 -14.21 -11.12 -17.15
C LEU A 369 -13.34 -9.86 -17.35
N GLY A 370 -12.51 -9.84 -18.40
CA GLY A 370 -11.56 -8.76 -18.71
C GLY A 370 -12.17 -7.42 -19.17
N LYS A 371 -13.50 -7.31 -19.29
CA LYS A 371 -14.17 -6.05 -19.67
C LYS A 371 -15.02 -5.42 -18.55
N LEU A 372 -15.30 -6.13 -17.46
CA LEU A 372 -15.91 -5.53 -16.26
C LEU A 372 -14.88 -5.16 -15.18
N SER A 373 -13.68 -5.75 -15.21
CA SER A 373 -12.61 -5.48 -14.23
C SER A 373 -11.85 -4.17 -14.45
N ARG A 374 -12.08 -3.44 -15.56
CA ARG A 374 -11.56 -2.06 -15.72
C ARG A 374 -12.43 -1.00 -15.02
N GLY A 375 -13.64 -1.34 -14.58
CA GLY A 375 -14.52 -0.43 -13.81
C GLY A 375 -14.45 -0.61 -12.29
N SER A 376 -13.81 -1.67 -11.83
CA SER A 376 -13.70 -2.00 -10.41
C SER A 376 -12.42 -2.80 -10.15
N LYS A 377 -11.27 -2.12 -10.26
CA LYS A 377 -10.26 -2.28 -9.21
C LYS A 377 -11.04 -2.20 -7.90
N LEU A 378 -10.99 -3.25 -7.07
CA LEU A 378 -11.45 -3.23 -5.69
C LEU A 378 -10.91 -1.94 -5.04
N HIS A 379 -11.68 -0.87 -5.10
CA HIS A 379 -11.52 0.33 -4.31
C HIS A 379 -12.13 0.00 -2.94
N PHE A 380 -11.60 -1.03 -2.28
CA PHE A 380 -11.40 -0.90 -0.85
C PHE A 380 -10.30 0.14 -0.73
N GLY A 381 -10.61 1.25 -0.08
CA GLY A 381 -9.82 2.49 -0.14
C GLY A 381 -8.32 2.21 -0.08
N ALA A 382 -7.57 2.76 -1.04
CA ALA A 382 -6.13 2.62 -1.21
C ALA A 382 -5.29 3.22 -0.05
N TYR A 383 -5.88 3.39 1.14
CA TYR A 383 -5.32 4.13 2.26
C TYR A 383 -5.58 3.49 3.64
N THR A 384 -6.26 2.34 3.74
CA THR A 384 -6.55 1.73 5.05
C THR A 384 -5.84 0.39 5.20
N VAL A 385 -4.98 0.28 6.23
CA VAL A 385 -4.32 -0.95 6.64
C VAL A 385 -5.38 -2.04 6.91
N PRO A 386 -5.26 -3.26 6.33
CA PRO A 386 -6.22 -4.32 6.56
C PRO A 386 -6.29 -4.76 8.03
N SER A 387 -7.49 -5.08 8.54
CA SER A 387 -7.69 -5.45 9.95
C SER A 387 -7.38 -6.93 10.26
N TYR A 388 -7.26 -7.79 9.26
CA TYR A 388 -7.05 -9.23 9.47
C TYR A 388 -5.73 -9.61 10.19
N PRO A 389 -4.58 -8.90 10.02
CA PRO A 389 -3.35 -9.30 10.69
C PRO A 389 -3.45 -9.23 12.22
N LEU A 390 -4.30 -8.34 12.75
CA LEU A 390 -4.54 -8.18 14.18
C LEU A 390 -5.11 -9.46 14.81
N TRP A 391 -5.91 -10.23 14.08
CA TRP A 391 -6.46 -11.50 14.57
C TRP A 391 -5.40 -12.59 14.72
N PHE A 392 -4.32 -12.50 13.93
CA PHE A 392 -3.25 -13.50 13.88
C PHE A 392 -2.02 -13.11 14.71
N GLU A 393 -1.86 -11.83 15.05
CA GLU A 393 -0.77 -11.32 15.89
C GLU A 393 -0.47 -12.20 17.12
N PRO A 394 -1.42 -12.53 18.02
CA PRO A 394 -1.09 -13.31 19.22
C PRO A 394 -0.58 -14.71 18.90
N PHE A 395 -1.01 -15.31 17.80
CA PHE A 395 -0.56 -16.65 17.40
C PHE A 395 0.85 -16.63 16.82
N VAL A 396 1.20 -15.58 16.08
CA VAL A 396 2.57 -15.40 15.56
C VAL A 396 3.54 -15.10 16.70
N ILE A 397 3.13 -14.29 17.69
CA ILE A 397 3.94 -14.04 18.89
C ILE A 397 4.17 -15.33 19.68
N LEU A 398 3.13 -16.14 19.89
CA LEU A 398 3.27 -17.44 20.55
C LEU A 398 4.22 -18.37 19.77
N TRP A 399 4.11 -18.40 18.44
CA TRP A 399 5.06 -19.16 17.62
C TRP A 399 6.49 -18.65 17.75
N LEU A 400 6.70 -17.34 17.89
CA LEU A 400 8.04 -16.77 18.13
C LEU A 400 8.59 -17.15 19.50
N ASP A 401 7.73 -17.30 20.52
CA ASP A 401 8.12 -17.82 21.84
C ASP A 401 8.59 -19.27 21.73
N GLU A 402 7.82 -20.14 21.06
CA GLU A 402 8.23 -21.53 20.81
C GLU A 402 9.50 -21.62 19.96
N ASN A 403 9.63 -20.75 18.95
CA ASN A 403 10.80 -20.68 18.08
C ASN A 403 12.07 -20.26 18.84
N GLU A 404 11.97 -19.42 19.87
CA GLU A 404 13.11 -19.07 20.71
C GLU A 404 13.69 -20.30 21.43
N GLU A 405 12.82 -21.12 22.03
CA GLU A 405 13.25 -22.33 22.74
C GLU A 405 13.87 -23.35 21.78
N VAL A 406 13.24 -23.59 20.62
CA VAL A 406 13.83 -24.45 19.56
C VAL A 406 15.19 -23.93 19.09
N SER A 407 15.36 -22.62 18.97
CA SER A 407 16.63 -22.01 18.56
C SER A 407 17.71 -22.15 19.63
N LYS A 408 17.35 -22.10 20.93
CA LYS A 408 18.29 -22.38 22.03
C LYS A 408 18.71 -23.85 22.07
N ASP A 409 17.77 -24.78 21.91
CA ASP A 409 18.10 -26.20 21.88
C ASP A 409 19.02 -26.54 20.70
N PHE A 410 18.72 -25.96 19.53
CA PHE A 410 19.57 -26.09 18.36
C PHE A 410 20.98 -25.52 18.59
N LEU A 411 21.08 -24.35 19.24
CA LEU A 411 22.36 -23.74 19.63
C LEU A 411 23.20 -24.68 20.51
N HIS A 412 22.62 -25.24 21.58
CA HIS A 412 23.35 -26.15 22.47
C HIS A 412 23.85 -27.38 21.71
N GLY A 413 23.01 -27.94 20.84
CA GLY A 413 23.41 -29.04 19.97
C GLY A 413 24.53 -28.69 19.00
N ALA A 414 24.50 -27.48 18.40
CA ALA A 414 25.53 -27.00 17.48
C ALA A 414 26.88 -26.78 18.18
N LEU A 415 26.88 -26.11 19.33
CA LEU A 415 28.09 -25.89 20.12
C LEU A 415 28.68 -27.19 20.66
N ALA A 416 27.85 -28.13 21.12
CA ALA A 416 28.34 -29.43 21.60
C ALA A 416 29.01 -30.25 20.50
N ARG A 417 28.52 -30.17 19.25
CA ARG A 417 29.18 -30.79 18.08
C ARG A 417 30.53 -30.13 17.79
N ASP A 418 30.55 -28.81 17.73
CA ASP A 418 31.78 -28.05 17.41
C ASP A 418 32.86 -28.20 18.50
N ALA A 419 32.46 -28.24 19.77
CA ALA A 419 33.35 -28.52 20.88
C ALA A 419 33.96 -29.93 20.80
N LYS A 420 33.18 -30.92 20.33
CA LYS A 420 33.66 -32.30 20.12
C LYS A 420 34.64 -32.39 18.93
N ASP A 421 34.41 -31.59 17.90
CA ASP A 421 35.31 -31.49 16.74
C ASP A 421 36.56 -30.64 17.04
N GLY A 422 36.59 -29.97 18.20
CA GLY A 422 37.73 -29.22 18.69
C GLY A 422 37.83 -27.81 18.12
N PHE A 423 36.71 -27.21 17.72
CA PHE A 423 36.64 -25.87 17.13
C PHE A 423 37.56 -25.70 15.91
N GLN A 424 37.36 -26.54 14.89
CA GLN A 424 38.12 -26.42 13.64
C GLN A 424 37.66 -25.18 12.86
N GLN A 425 38.61 -24.47 12.27
CA GLN A 425 38.28 -23.39 11.33
C GLN A 425 37.58 -23.96 10.09
N THR A 426 36.58 -23.26 9.57
CA THR A 426 35.74 -23.75 8.48
C THR A 426 36.52 -23.84 7.16
N SER A 427 37.41 -22.89 6.89
CA SER A 427 38.30 -22.90 5.73
C SER A 427 39.51 -21.98 5.96
N GLU A 428 40.45 -21.94 5.03
CA GLU A 428 41.60 -21.02 5.09
C GLU A 428 41.20 -19.54 5.07
N HIS A 429 40.07 -19.20 4.44
CA HIS A 429 39.53 -17.84 4.38
C HIS A 429 38.44 -17.56 5.42
N ALA A 430 37.95 -18.59 6.12
CA ALA A 430 36.93 -18.48 7.16
C ALA A 430 37.51 -18.93 8.50
N LEU A 431 38.02 -17.96 9.25
CA LEU A 431 38.79 -18.16 10.49
C LEU A 431 37.91 -18.51 11.72
N PHE A 432 36.62 -18.77 11.51
CA PHE A 432 35.63 -19.17 12.52
C PHE A 432 35.18 -20.62 12.28
N SER A 433 34.59 -21.25 13.29
CA SER A 433 34.11 -22.63 13.26
C SER A 433 32.66 -22.78 12.77
N CYS A 434 32.23 -24.03 12.56
CA CYS A 434 30.94 -24.36 11.94
C CYS A 434 29.72 -23.96 12.77
N SER A 435 29.81 -23.95 14.11
CA SER A 435 28.67 -23.62 14.98
C SER A 435 28.06 -22.24 14.72
N VAL A 436 28.88 -21.25 14.33
CA VAL A 436 28.40 -19.90 13.98
C VAL A 436 27.51 -19.94 12.74
N VAL A 437 27.89 -20.73 11.73
CA VAL A 437 27.12 -20.88 10.49
C VAL A 437 25.79 -21.57 10.76
N ASP A 438 25.82 -22.65 11.55
CA ASP A 438 24.63 -23.40 11.95
C ASP A 438 23.61 -22.49 12.65
N VAL A 439 24.05 -21.73 13.67
CA VAL A 439 23.17 -20.84 14.45
C VAL A 439 22.53 -19.76 13.58
N PHE A 440 23.30 -19.11 12.71
CA PHE A 440 22.75 -18.09 11.81
C PHE A 440 21.89 -18.67 10.69
N SER A 441 22.14 -19.90 10.24
CA SER A 441 21.26 -20.60 9.31
C SER A 441 19.88 -20.82 9.93
N GLN A 442 19.83 -21.29 11.17
CA GLN A 442 18.58 -21.47 11.91
C GLN A 442 17.83 -20.14 12.11
N LEU A 443 18.52 -19.09 12.56
CA LEU A 443 17.92 -17.77 12.76
C LEU A 443 17.38 -17.18 11.45
N ASN A 444 18.11 -17.31 10.34
CA ASN A 444 17.66 -16.84 9.03
C ASN A 444 16.45 -17.62 8.52
N GLN A 445 16.37 -18.93 8.76
CA GLN A 445 15.19 -19.73 8.41
C GLN A 445 13.96 -19.25 9.19
N SER A 446 14.10 -18.99 10.49
CA SER A 446 13.01 -18.41 11.31
C SER A 446 12.59 -17.03 10.79
N PHE A 447 13.55 -16.18 10.41
CA PHE A 447 13.25 -14.85 9.84
C PHE A 447 12.49 -14.94 8.50
N GLU A 448 12.88 -15.86 7.63
CA GLU A 448 12.23 -16.06 6.32
C GLU A 448 10.76 -16.49 6.46
N ILE A 449 10.40 -17.20 7.53
CA ILE A 449 8.99 -17.53 7.82
C ILE A 449 8.20 -16.24 8.09
N ILE A 450 8.74 -15.32 8.91
CA ILE A 450 8.10 -14.03 9.19
C ILE A 450 7.98 -13.20 7.91
N ARG A 451 9.03 -13.18 7.07
CA ARG A 451 9.03 -12.43 5.80
C ARG A 451 7.96 -12.94 4.83
N LYS A 452 7.77 -14.26 4.75
CA LYS A 452 6.75 -14.90 3.90
C LYS A 452 5.31 -14.64 4.35
N LEU A 453 5.09 -14.11 5.55
CA LEU A 453 3.74 -13.69 5.98
C LEU A 453 3.24 -12.46 5.22
N GLU A 454 4.16 -11.66 4.62
CA GLU A 454 3.83 -10.43 3.87
C GLU A 454 2.81 -9.53 4.60
N CYS A 455 3.00 -9.36 5.92
CA CYS A 455 2.06 -8.61 6.74
C CYS A 455 1.97 -7.14 6.26
N PRO A 456 0.77 -6.65 5.90
CA PRO A 456 0.60 -5.31 5.36
C PRO A 456 0.59 -4.21 6.43
N ASP A 457 0.48 -4.58 7.71
CA ASP A 457 0.44 -3.64 8.83
C ASP A 457 1.84 -3.40 9.41
N PRO A 458 2.43 -2.20 9.24
CA PRO A 458 3.77 -1.90 9.73
C PRO A 458 3.87 -1.92 11.26
N GLN A 459 2.79 -1.66 12.00
CA GLN A 459 2.81 -1.71 13.47
C GLN A 459 2.96 -3.15 13.96
N ILE A 460 2.19 -4.07 13.38
CA ILE A 460 2.24 -5.50 13.72
C ILE A 460 3.57 -6.10 13.26
N VAL A 461 4.08 -5.72 12.08
CA VAL A 461 5.45 -6.10 11.67
C VAL A 461 6.48 -5.60 12.69
N GLY A 462 6.34 -4.36 13.18
CA GLY A 462 7.18 -3.83 14.24
C GLY A 462 7.13 -4.66 15.52
N SER A 463 5.96 -5.14 15.92
CA SER A 463 5.75 -6.06 17.05
C SER A 463 6.49 -7.39 16.85
N TYR A 464 6.39 -7.99 15.67
CA TYR A 464 7.12 -9.21 15.30
C TYR A 464 8.63 -9.00 15.33
N MET A 465 9.11 -7.91 14.70
CA MET A 465 10.55 -7.59 14.67
C MET A 465 11.10 -7.32 16.07
N LYS A 466 10.35 -6.65 16.94
CA LYS A 466 10.73 -6.43 18.34
C LYS A 466 10.83 -7.75 19.10
N ARG A 467 9.87 -8.67 18.94
CA ARG A 467 9.92 -9.99 19.60
C ARG A 467 11.06 -10.85 19.07
N PHE A 468 11.27 -10.83 17.76
CA PHE A 468 12.32 -11.60 17.11
C PHE A 468 13.72 -11.06 17.41
N ALA A 469 13.89 -9.74 17.54
CA ALA A 469 15.14 -9.14 18.02
C ALA A 469 15.52 -9.65 19.42
N LYS A 470 14.53 -9.82 20.31
CA LYS A 470 14.76 -10.47 21.63
C LYS A 470 15.22 -11.91 21.47
N THR A 471 14.58 -12.70 20.59
CA THR A 471 15.00 -14.08 20.30
C THR A 471 16.46 -14.14 19.84
N ILE A 472 16.86 -13.28 18.90
CA ILE A 472 18.25 -13.18 18.43
C ILE A 472 19.18 -12.85 19.61
N GLY A 473 18.82 -11.86 20.43
CA GLY A 473 19.59 -11.48 21.61
C GLY A 473 19.77 -12.62 22.59
N THR A 474 18.71 -13.33 22.95
CA THR A 474 18.81 -14.44 23.89
C THR A 474 19.68 -15.57 23.34
N VAL A 475 19.55 -15.92 22.06
CA VAL A 475 20.35 -16.98 21.43
C VAL A 475 21.82 -16.58 21.35
N LEU A 476 22.15 -15.38 20.87
CA LEU A 476 23.53 -14.93 20.72
C LEU A 476 24.24 -14.68 22.05
N LEU A 477 23.54 -14.16 23.06
CA LEU A 477 24.11 -14.03 24.41
C LEU A 477 24.30 -15.39 25.08
N SER A 478 23.39 -16.35 24.87
CA SER A 478 23.59 -17.72 25.36
C SER A 478 24.82 -18.37 24.72
N TYR A 479 25.05 -18.17 23.42
CA TYR A 479 26.27 -18.61 22.75
C TYR A 479 27.51 -18.02 23.44
N ALA A 480 27.52 -16.70 23.63
CA ALA A 480 28.62 -15.97 24.24
C ALA A 480 28.90 -16.41 25.68
N ASP A 481 27.85 -16.65 26.48
CA ASP A 481 27.95 -17.07 27.87
C ASP A 481 28.48 -18.50 28.02
N ILE A 482 28.06 -19.43 27.15
CA ILE A 482 28.58 -20.81 27.13
C ILE A 482 30.08 -20.78 26.82
N ILE A 483 30.45 -20.05 25.76
CA ILE A 483 31.85 -19.90 25.36
C ILE A 483 32.69 -19.24 26.46
N ALA A 484 32.21 -18.17 27.07
CA ALA A 484 32.96 -17.44 28.10
C ALA A 484 33.25 -18.31 29.35
N LYS A 485 32.34 -19.23 29.71
CA LYS A 485 32.54 -20.17 30.82
C LYS A 485 33.61 -21.22 30.50
N ASP A 486 33.63 -21.74 29.28
CA ASP A 486 34.56 -22.80 28.88
C ASP A 486 35.91 -22.27 28.38
N PHE A 487 35.99 -20.98 28.04
CA PHE A 487 37.18 -20.36 27.43
C PHE A 487 38.50 -20.58 28.18
N PRO A 488 38.58 -20.41 29.53
CA PRO A 488 39.83 -20.61 30.26
C PRO A 488 40.42 -22.03 30.11
N ASN A 489 39.56 -23.05 29.90
CA ASN A 489 39.99 -24.44 29.69
C ASN A 489 40.65 -24.65 28.32
N HIS A 490 40.43 -23.73 27.38
CA HIS A 490 40.96 -23.79 26.03
C HIS A 490 42.26 -22.98 25.84
N CYS A 491 42.60 -22.08 26.77
CA CYS A 491 43.78 -21.21 26.66
C CYS A 491 45.12 -21.97 26.49
N ASN A 492 45.21 -23.21 26.98
CA ASN A 492 46.40 -24.04 26.84
C ASN A 492 46.53 -24.71 25.45
N LYS A 493 45.52 -24.59 24.59
CA LYS A 493 45.51 -25.15 23.22
C LYS A 493 45.94 -24.05 22.24
N GLU A 494 46.88 -24.37 21.37
CA GLU A 494 47.59 -23.38 20.54
C GLU A 494 46.67 -22.46 19.71
N LYS A 495 45.76 -23.02 18.89
CA LYS A 495 44.97 -22.23 17.92
C LYS A 495 43.51 -21.98 18.34
N VAL A 496 42.98 -22.81 19.23
CA VAL A 496 41.56 -22.86 19.60
C VAL A 496 41.05 -21.54 20.22
N PRO A 497 41.77 -20.88 21.15
CA PRO A 497 41.34 -19.60 21.72
C PRO A 497 41.12 -18.52 20.67
N CYS A 498 42.00 -18.46 19.66
CA CYS A 498 41.89 -17.50 18.57
C CYS A 498 40.63 -17.75 17.73
N ILE A 499 40.34 -19.01 17.39
CA ILE A 499 39.15 -19.39 16.63
C ILE A 499 37.88 -19.07 17.42
N ILE A 500 37.88 -19.32 18.74
CA ILE A 500 36.74 -18.98 19.61
C ILE A 500 36.49 -17.46 19.66
N ILE A 501 37.55 -16.63 19.74
CA ILE A 501 37.38 -15.18 19.70
C ILE A 501 36.92 -14.73 18.29
N ASN A 502 37.41 -15.36 17.22
CA ASN A 502 36.91 -15.13 15.86
C ASN A 502 35.42 -15.48 15.73
N ASN A 503 34.94 -16.54 16.41
CA ASN A 503 33.52 -16.88 16.42
C ASN A 503 32.67 -15.74 16.97
N ILE A 504 33.06 -15.16 18.11
CA ILE A 504 32.35 -14.01 18.71
C ILE A 504 32.36 -12.80 17.76
N GLN A 505 33.49 -12.55 17.10
CA GLN A 505 33.56 -11.51 16.09
C GLN A 505 32.63 -11.79 14.91
N GLN A 506 32.55 -13.05 14.46
CA GLN A 506 31.64 -13.44 13.38
C GLN A 506 30.17 -13.33 13.78
N LEU A 507 29.82 -13.59 15.05
CA LEU A 507 28.46 -13.30 15.55
C LEU A 507 28.11 -11.83 15.35
N ARG A 508 29.04 -10.91 15.63
CA ARG A 508 28.84 -9.47 15.45
C ARG A 508 28.65 -9.10 13.98
N VAL A 509 29.48 -9.65 13.09
CA VAL A 509 29.38 -9.37 11.64
C VAL A 509 28.07 -9.90 11.06
N GLN A 510 27.65 -11.11 11.42
CA GLN A 510 26.41 -11.71 10.92
C GLN A 510 25.17 -11.07 11.54
N LEU A 511 25.24 -10.62 12.79
CA LEU A 511 24.19 -9.84 13.43
C LEU A 511 23.94 -8.51 12.69
N GLU A 512 24.99 -7.84 12.22
CA GLU A 512 24.85 -6.62 11.41
C GLU A 512 24.17 -6.90 10.06
N LYS A 513 24.54 -8.00 9.38
CA LYS A 513 23.85 -8.43 8.14
C LYS A 513 22.39 -8.76 8.39
N MET A 514 22.08 -9.40 9.50
CA MET A 514 20.71 -9.75 9.89
C MET A 514 19.89 -8.49 10.23
N PHE A 515 20.49 -7.51 10.89
CA PHE A 515 19.88 -6.21 11.15
C PHE A 515 19.51 -5.48 9.84
N GLU A 516 20.40 -5.45 8.86
CA GLU A 516 20.10 -4.89 7.54
C GLU A 516 18.99 -5.67 6.82
N ALA A 517 19.00 -7.01 6.91
CA ALA A 517 17.96 -7.86 6.33
C ALA A 517 16.56 -7.65 6.97
N MET A 518 16.52 -7.30 8.26
CA MET A 518 15.29 -6.98 8.99
C MET A 518 14.72 -5.58 8.67
N GLY A 519 15.47 -4.74 7.96
CA GLY A 519 15.04 -3.40 7.55
C GLY A 519 16.01 -2.27 7.88
N GLY A 520 17.12 -2.56 8.57
CA GLY A 520 18.18 -1.59 8.85
C GLY A 520 17.66 -0.30 9.49
N LYS A 521 17.75 0.81 8.75
CA LYS A 521 17.28 2.14 9.20
C LYS A 521 15.76 2.26 9.31
N ASP A 522 15.03 1.45 8.56
CA ASP A 522 13.56 1.43 8.54
C ASP A 522 12.98 0.45 9.58
N LEU A 523 13.85 -0.23 10.34
CA LEU A 523 13.45 -1.11 11.42
C LEU A 523 12.80 -0.33 12.57
N ASN A 524 11.87 -0.96 13.28
CA ASN A 524 11.29 -0.41 14.51
C ASN A 524 12.39 0.06 15.48
N VAL A 525 12.24 1.27 16.02
CA VAL A 525 13.26 1.92 16.87
C VAL A 525 13.66 1.06 18.06
N GLU A 526 12.68 0.48 18.77
CA GLU A 526 12.96 -0.36 19.94
C GLU A 526 13.70 -1.66 19.56
N ALA A 527 13.36 -2.27 18.43
CA ALA A 527 14.06 -3.45 17.91
C ALA A 527 15.50 -3.09 17.48
N SER A 528 15.67 -1.96 16.79
CA SER A 528 16.98 -1.44 16.40
C SER A 528 17.87 -1.17 17.59
N ASP A 529 17.37 -0.46 18.60
CA ASP A 529 18.12 -0.09 19.79
C ASP A 529 18.54 -1.32 20.59
N PHE A 530 17.65 -2.34 20.68
CA PHE A 530 17.99 -3.61 21.30
C PHE A 530 19.12 -4.35 20.56
N LEU A 531 19.09 -4.40 19.22
CA LEU A 531 20.14 -5.05 18.43
C LEU A 531 21.48 -4.29 18.48
N LYS A 532 21.45 -2.95 18.58
CA LYS A 532 22.65 -2.12 18.80
C LYS A 532 23.23 -2.33 20.20
N ASP A 533 22.41 -2.42 21.23
CA ASP A 533 22.85 -2.77 22.59
C ASP A 533 23.46 -4.19 22.62
N LEU A 534 22.87 -5.14 21.90
CA LEU A 534 23.42 -6.47 21.72
C LEU A 534 24.81 -6.46 21.05
N GLN A 535 25.03 -5.62 20.03
CA GLN A 535 26.34 -5.43 19.41
C GLN A 535 27.39 -4.94 20.42
N VAL A 536 27.01 -4.03 21.32
CA VAL A 536 27.90 -3.53 22.38
C VAL A 536 28.21 -4.65 23.38
N LYS A 537 27.22 -5.43 23.81
CA LYS A 537 27.43 -6.56 24.73
C LYS A 537 28.38 -7.61 24.15
N LEU A 538 28.18 -8.02 22.90
CA LEU A 538 29.08 -8.95 22.21
C LEU A 538 30.50 -8.37 22.05
N ASN A 539 30.61 -7.07 21.83
CA ASN A 539 31.90 -6.38 21.78
C ASN A 539 32.64 -6.45 23.13
N THR A 540 31.92 -6.25 24.25
CA THR A 540 32.48 -6.38 25.59
C THR A 540 32.91 -7.81 25.89
N VAL A 541 32.11 -8.81 25.53
CA VAL A 541 32.51 -10.23 25.69
C VAL A 541 33.82 -10.50 24.94
N MET A 542 33.96 -10.00 23.72
CA MET A 542 35.20 -10.17 22.95
C MET A 542 36.42 -9.50 23.62
N ASP A 543 36.24 -8.32 24.22
CA ASP A 543 37.30 -7.67 25.03
C ASP A 543 37.69 -8.52 26.25
N ASP A 544 36.71 -9.12 26.90
CA ASP A 544 36.92 -9.96 28.08
C ASP A 544 37.65 -11.26 27.73
N LEU A 545 37.26 -11.93 26.65
CA LEU A 545 37.96 -13.11 26.14
C LEU A 545 39.39 -12.79 25.71
N SER A 546 39.60 -11.66 25.01
CA SER A 546 40.93 -11.22 24.59
C SER A 546 41.84 -10.95 25.79
N ARG A 547 41.30 -10.38 26.87
CA ARG A 547 42.02 -10.15 28.12
C ARG A 547 42.37 -11.45 28.83
N ILE A 548 41.43 -12.39 28.95
CA ILE A 548 41.70 -13.71 29.55
C ILE A 548 42.79 -14.44 28.75
N PHE A 549 42.74 -14.36 27.42
CA PHE A 549 43.75 -14.95 26.56
C PHE A 549 45.13 -14.31 26.76
N ALA A 550 45.23 -12.98 26.80
CA ALA A 550 46.49 -12.29 27.04
C ALA A 550 47.11 -12.63 28.41
N VAL A 551 46.28 -12.69 29.47
CA VAL A 551 46.72 -13.05 30.83
C VAL A 551 47.25 -14.48 30.90
N SER A 552 46.81 -15.39 30.02
CA SER A 552 47.37 -16.75 29.98
C SER A 552 48.87 -16.80 29.67
N PHE A 553 49.39 -15.78 28.97
CA PHE A 553 50.81 -15.66 28.65
C PHE A 553 51.62 -14.93 29.73
N GLN A 554 50.96 -14.38 30.76
CA GLN A 554 51.62 -13.60 31.81
C GLN A 554 52.81 -14.34 32.46
N PRO A 555 52.72 -15.64 32.83
CA PRO A 555 53.85 -16.33 33.46
C PRO A 555 55.08 -16.40 32.55
N HIS A 556 54.89 -16.62 31.25
CA HIS A 556 55.98 -16.68 30.29
C HIS A 556 56.60 -15.29 30.05
N ILE A 557 55.76 -14.26 29.94
CA ILE A 557 56.20 -12.87 29.77
C ILE A 557 56.99 -12.40 31.00
N GLU A 558 56.57 -12.76 32.21
CA GLU A 558 57.29 -12.45 33.46
C GLU A 558 58.68 -13.12 33.50
N VAL A 559 58.80 -14.37 33.05
CA VAL A 559 60.09 -15.06 32.96
C VAL A 559 61.00 -14.40 31.91
N SER A 560 60.49 -14.14 30.70
CA SER A 560 61.24 -13.46 29.65
C SER A 560 61.75 -12.10 30.13
N ILE A 561 60.89 -11.26 30.71
CA ILE A 561 61.25 -9.92 31.18
C ILE A 561 62.23 -9.97 32.35
N ARG A 562 62.15 -10.97 33.23
CA ARG A 562 63.15 -11.17 34.29
C ARG A 562 64.53 -11.49 33.68
N GLN A 563 64.60 -12.36 32.68
CA GLN A 563 65.84 -12.66 31.96
C GLN A 563 66.39 -11.41 31.24
N MET A 564 65.53 -10.58 30.65
CA MET A 564 65.94 -9.29 30.09
C MET A 564 66.59 -8.39 31.17
N GLY A 565 65.99 -8.34 32.37
CA GLY A 565 66.54 -7.60 33.51
C GLY A 565 67.90 -8.13 33.98
N ASP A 566 68.07 -9.45 34.02
CA ASP A 566 69.33 -10.09 34.38
C ASP A 566 70.44 -9.75 33.36
N ILE A 567 70.15 -9.79 32.06
CA ILE A 567 71.09 -9.41 30.99
C ILE A 567 71.42 -7.92 31.09
N LEU A 568 70.41 -7.07 31.30
CA LEU A 568 70.59 -5.62 31.45
C LEU A 568 71.51 -5.27 32.64
N SER A 569 71.43 -6.03 33.74
CA SER A 569 72.30 -5.84 34.91
C SER A 569 73.80 -6.13 34.64
N GLN A 570 74.08 -6.90 33.58
CA GLN A 570 75.43 -7.28 33.16
C GLN A 570 76.05 -6.26 32.19
N VAL A 571 75.26 -5.36 31.61
CA VAL A 571 75.72 -4.29 30.72
C VAL A 571 76.45 -3.23 31.56
N LYS A 572 77.77 -3.37 31.68
CA LYS A 572 78.65 -2.35 32.28
C LYS A 572 79.30 -1.50 31.20
N GLY A 573 79.37 -0.19 31.42
CA GLY A 573 80.14 0.71 30.57
C GLY A 573 81.59 0.27 30.51
N ALA A 574 82.02 -0.28 29.37
CA ALA A 574 83.41 -0.62 29.13
C ALA A 574 84.23 0.68 29.08
N ASN A 575 85.17 0.84 30.01
CA ASN A 575 86.23 1.82 29.87
C ASN A 575 87.17 1.37 28.73
N VAL A 576 87.38 2.25 27.74
CA VAL A 576 88.44 2.30 26.69
C VAL A 576 88.22 1.46 25.38
N PRO A 577 88.73 1.84 24.18
CA PRO A 577 88.68 3.09 23.41
C PRO A 577 87.96 2.97 22.03
N ALA A 578 87.35 4.07 21.57
CA ALA A 578 87.14 4.58 20.20
C ALA A 578 86.97 3.69 18.94
N ASN A 579 86.63 2.39 19.00
CA ASN A 579 86.41 1.63 17.75
C ASN A 579 85.28 0.58 17.78
N GLY A 580 84.12 0.93 18.35
CA GLY A 580 82.98 0.01 18.42
C GLY A 580 81.63 0.68 18.56
N ASN A 581 81.18 1.44 17.55
CA ASN A 581 79.79 1.92 17.47
C ASN A 581 78.74 0.78 17.34
N GLY A 582 79.17 -0.48 17.31
CA GLY A 582 78.30 -1.66 17.26
C GLY A 582 77.91 -2.26 18.63
N SER A 583 78.54 -1.87 19.75
CA SER A 583 78.30 -2.59 21.02
C SER A 583 76.94 -2.29 21.64
N LEU A 584 76.50 -1.02 21.68
CA LEU A 584 75.23 -0.63 22.32
C LEU A 584 73.98 -1.16 21.60
N ALA A 585 74.02 -1.19 20.27
CA ALA A 585 72.94 -1.76 19.46
C ALA A 585 72.86 -3.29 19.65
N GLN A 586 74.01 -3.96 19.64
CA GLN A 586 74.09 -5.39 19.88
C GLN A 586 73.71 -5.77 21.32
N ASP A 587 74.06 -4.95 22.30
CA ASP A 587 73.64 -5.10 23.70
C ASP A 587 72.12 -4.93 23.85
N ALA A 588 71.51 -3.99 23.12
CA ALA A 588 70.05 -3.82 23.10
C ALA A 588 69.35 -5.04 22.47
N ASP A 589 69.87 -5.57 21.36
CA ASP A 589 69.36 -6.79 20.73
C ASP A 589 69.47 -8.00 21.68
N ASN A 590 70.62 -8.15 22.36
CA ASN A 590 70.84 -9.20 23.35
C ASN A 590 69.87 -9.10 24.54
N VAL A 591 69.57 -7.88 25.01
CA VAL A 591 68.59 -7.64 26.09
C VAL A 591 67.17 -7.96 25.62
N LEU A 592 66.80 -7.67 24.37
CA LEU A 592 65.45 -7.92 23.85
C LEU A 592 65.21 -9.37 23.40
N GLN A 593 66.26 -10.15 23.13
CA GLN A 593 66.15 -11.52 22.61
C GLN A 593 65.15 -12.42 23.38
N PRO A 594 65.15 -12.49 24.73
CA PRO A 594 64.27 -13.41 25.47
C PRO A 594 62.77 -13.14 25.30
N ILE A 595 62.38 -11.90 24.99
CA ILE A 595 60.98 -11.55 24.70
C ILE A 595 60.70 -11.62 23.20
N MET A 596 61.68 -11.32 22.34
CA MET A 596 61.54 -11.41 20.89
C MET A 596 61.31 -12.86 20.44
N ASP A 597 61.98 -13.85 21.04
CA ASP A 597 61.74 -15.27 20.73
C ASP A 597 60.29 -15.70 21.03
N PHE A 598 59.74 -15.20 22.14
CA PHE A 598 58.35 -15.44 22.52
C PHE A 598 57.37 -14.72 21.59
N LEU A 599 57.64 -13.45 21.27
CA LEU A 599 56.75 -12.63 20.44
C LEU A 599 56.78 -13.07 18.98
N ASP A 600 57.94 -13.39 18.40
CA ASP A 600 58.05 -13.70 16.97
C ASP A 600 57.29 -14.98 16.61
N SER A 601 57.40 -16.03 17.44
CA SER A 601 56.66 -17.27 17.24
C SER A 601 55.14 -17.09 17.42
N ASN A 602 54.70 -16.40 18.47
CA ASN A 602 53.27 -16.28 18.79
C ASN A 602 52.55 -15.23 17.95
N LEU A 603 53.16 -14.07 17.71
CA LEU A 603 52.54 -13.01 16.91
C LEU A 603 52.42 -13.39 15.44
N THR A 604 53.40 -14.11 14.89
CA THR A 604 53.33 -14.64 13.53
C THR A 604 52.18 -15.65 13.40
N LEU A 605 52.00 -16.50 14.41
CA LEU A 605 50.86 -17.43 14.45
C LEU A 605 49.52 -16.66 14.53
N PHE A 606 49.38 -15.71 15.46
CA PHE A 606 48.15 -14.93 15.62
C PHE A 606 47.81 -14.13 14.37
N ALA A 607 48.80 -13.58 13.67
CA ALA A 607 48.58 -12.88 12.41
C ALA A 607 47.98 -13.78 11.32
N LYS A 608 48.25 -15.09 11.38
CA LYS A 608 47.71 -16.08 10.43
C LYS A 608 46.29 -16.55 10.78
N ILE A 609 45.98 -16.70 12.08
CA ILE A 609 44.75 -17.37 12.52
C ILE A 609 43.68 -16.42 13.08
N CYS A 610 44.03 -15.19 13.45
CA CYS A 610 43.08 -14.22 14.00
C CYS A 610 42.52 -13.30 12.92
N GLU A 611 41.24 -12.95 13.03
CA GLU A 611 40.69 -11.82 12.28
C GLU A 611 41.35 -10.50 12.69
N LYS A 612 41.38 -9.51 11.79
CA LYS A 612 42.08 -8.22 12.00
C LYS A 612 41.64 -7.50 13.29
N THR A 613 40.34 -7.53 13.60
CA THR A 613 39.78 -6.91 14.81
C THR A 613 40.18 -7.67 16.08
N VAL A 614 40.20 -9.00 16.02
CA VAL A 614 40.64 -9.90 17.10
C VAL A 614 42.13 -9.71 17.38
N LEU A 615 42.96 -9.78 16.33
CA LEU A 615 44.40 -9.58 16.42
C LEU A 615 44.74 -8.24 17.09
N LYS A 616 44.10 -7.14 16.66
CA LYS A 616 44.33 -5.81 17.25
C LYS A 616 44.03 -5.78 18.76
N ARG A 617 43.02 -6.50 19.23
CA ARG A 617 42.64 -6.55 20.66
C ARG A 617 43.62 -7.39 21.47
N VAL A 618 43.96 -8.58 20.97
CA VAL A 618 44.97 -9.45 21.58
C VAL A 618 46.31 -8.71 21.68
N LEU A 619 46.76 -8.05 20.61
CA LEU A 619 47.98 -7.23 20.61
C LEU A 619 47.93 -6.11 21.64
N LYS A 620 46.78 -5.41 21.77
CA LYS A 620 46.63 -4.32 22.73
C LYS A 620 46.76 -4.81 24.17
N GLU A 621 46.15 -5.95 24.51
CA GLU A 621 46.25 -6.53 25.85
C GLU A 621 47.64 -7.12 26.11
N LEU A 622 48.25 -7.79 25.13
CA LEU A 622 49.63 -8.27 25.24
C LEU A 622 50.62 -7.13 25.43
N TRP A 623 50.49 -6.04 24.65
CA TRP A 623 51.32 -4.84 24.80
C TRP A 623 51.18 -4.25 26.21
N LYS A 624 49.94 -4.09 26.69
CA LYS A 624 49.67 -3.60 28.05
C LYS A 624 50.33 -4.50 29.09
N LEU A 625 50.26 -5.81 28.91
CA LEU A 625 50.87 -6.78 29.83
C LEU A 625 52.40 -6.68 29.84
N VAL A 626 53.03 -6.67 28.67
CA VAL A 626 54.50 -6.52 28.52
C VAL A 626 54.98 -5.23 29.17
N MET A 627 54.33 -4.09 28.87
CA MET A 627 54.72 -2.79 29.44
C MET A 627 54.57 -2.75 30.96
N ASN A 628 53.46 -3.28 31.50
CA ASN A 628 53.23 -3.32 32.94
C ASN A 628 54.23 -4.23 33.67
N THR A 629 54.60 -5.36 33.07
CA THR A 629 55.57 -6.28 33.65
C THR A 629 56.98 -5.69 33.58
N MET A 630 57.35 -5.04 32.48
CA MET A 630 58.64 -4.36 32.34
C MET A 630 58.80 -3.22 33.37
N GLU A 631 57.75 -2.41 33.55
CA GLU A 631 57.70 -1.36 34.59
C GLU A 631 57.94 -1.97 35.98
N LYS A 632 57.25 -3.06 36.32
CA LYS A 632 57.32 -3.68 37.65
C LYS A 632 58.62 -4.43 37.93
N THR A 633 59.19 -5.08 36.93
CA THR A 633 60.31 -6.01 37.12
C THR A 633 61.67 -5.36 36.91
N ILE A 634 61.80 -4.42 35.96
CA ILE A 634 63.08 -3.81 35.59
C ILE A 634 63.21 -2.38 36.13
N VAL A 635 62.13 -1.58 36.05
CA VAL A 635 62.20 -0.14 36.32
C VAL A 635 61.98 0.21 37.80
N LEU A 636 61.10 -0.52 38.50
CA LEU A 636 60.80 -0.26 39.92
C LEU A 636 61.84 -0.92 40.86
N PRO A 637 62.29 -0.23 41.95
CA PRO A 637 63.26 -0.80 42.90
C PRO A 637 62.69 -1.99 43.70
N GLN A 638 63.52 -3.02 43.95
CA GLN A 638 63.17 -4.11 44.87
C GLN A 638 63.27 -3.63 46.33
N LEU A 639 62.13 -3.56 47.03
CA LEU A 639 62.08 -3.23 48.46
C LEU A 639 62.33 -4.50 49.28
N THR A 640 63.53 -4.66 49.84
CA THR A 640 63.77 -5.59 50.95
C THR A 640 63.42 -4.91 52.28
N ASP A 641 62.56 -5.58 53.06
CA ASP A 641 62.07 -5.15 54.37
C ASP A 641 63.22 -4.76 55.32
N GLN A 642 63.32 -3.46 55.66
CA GLN A 642 63.54 -2.96 57.03
C GLN A 642 63.82 -1.44 57.12
N THR A 643 63.84 -0.68 56.02
CA THR A 643 63.90 0.80 56.06
C THR A 643 62.90 1.47 55.12
N GLY A 644 61.74 0.82 54.92
CA GLY A 644 60.73 1.24 53.94
C GLY A 644 60.13 2.63 54.21
N THR A 645 59.87 3.03 55.45
CA THR A 645 58.95 4.16 55.69
C THR A 645 59.52 5.55 55.36
N GLN A 646 60.85 5.76 55.42
CA GLN A 646 61.45 7.05 55.02
C GLN A 646 61.78 7.14 53.53
N LEU A 647 62.18 6.02 52.89
CA LEU A 647 62.38 5.99 51.45
C LEU A 647 61.04 5.99 50.70
N ILE A 648 59.96 5.46 51.27
CA ILE A 648 58.61 5.58 50.72
C ILE A 648 58.14 7.04 50.69
N PHE A 649 58.51 7.89 51.65
CA PHE A 649 58.06 9.30 51.63
C PHE A 649 58.77 10.14 50.56
N ASN A 650 60.04 9.86 50.28
CA ASN A 650 60.79 10.52 49.20
C ASN A 650 60.54 9.88 47.83
N ALA A 651 60.44 8.55 47.75
CA ALA A 651 60.11 7.83 46.51
C ALA A 651 58.63 7.98 46.13
N ALA A 652 57.68 8.13 47.05
CA ALA A 652 56.29 8.46 46.72
C ALA A 652 56.15 9.91 46.20
N LYS A 653 57.09 10.79 46.56
CA LYS A 653 57.17 12.15 45.99
C LYS A 653 57.66 12.14 44.53
N GLU A 654 58.50 11.17 44.15
CA GLU A 654 58.96 10.97 42.77
C GLU A 654 58.06 10.01 41.95
N LEU A 655 57.52 8.94 42.54
CA LEU A 655 56.49 8.07 41.93
C LEU A 655 55.14 8.78 41.77
N GLY A 656 54.88 9.82 42.57
CA GLY A 656 53.80 10.78 42.34
C GLY A 656 53.93 11.55 41.01
N GLN A 657 55.10 11.55 40.37
CA GLN A 657 55.30 12.06 39.01
C GLN A 657 55.09 10.99 37.92
N LEU A 658 55.21 9.70 38.25
CA LEU A 658 54.92 8.56 37.34
C LEU A 658 53.44 8.11 37.40
N SER A 659 52.78 8.25 38.55
CA SER A 659 51.32 8.09 38.66
C SER A 659 50.56 9.22 37.99
N LYS A 660 51.20 10.41 37.87
CA LYS A 660 50.80 11.41 36.89
C LYS A 660 50.87 10.79 35.50
N LEU A 661 52.00 10.27 35.01
CA LEU A 661 52.07 9.56 33.71
C LEU A 661 51.01 8.45 33.50
N LYS A 662 50.55 7.72 34.53
CA LYS A 662 49.48 6.69 34.37
C LYS A 662 48.07 7.26 34.18
N VAL A 663 47.78 8.42 34.78
CA VAL A 663 46.55 9.22 34.50
C VAL A 663 46.76 10.08 33.26
N THR A 664 48.01 10.44 32.98
CA THR A 664 48.45 11.17 31.80
C THR A 664 48.78 10.25 30.64
N ILE A 665 48.36 8.99 30.52
CA ILE A 665 48.46 8.29 29.21
C ILE A 665 47.20 8.53 28.38
N PRO A 666 45.98 8.50 28.95
CA PRO A 666 44.81 9.11 28.33
C PRO A 666 44.97 10.62 28.18
N ASP A 667 45.52 11.32 29.19
CA ASP A 667 45.74 12.78 29.09
C ASP A 667 47.00 13.18 28.30
N VAL A 668 48.07 12.37 28.16
CA VAL A 668 49.19 12.63 27.22
C VAL A 668 48.80 12.16 25.83
N LEU A 669 47.95 11.14 25.65
CA LEU A 669 47.36 10.91 24.33
C LEU A 669 46.39 12.03 23.97
N SER A 670 45.58 12.54 24.91
CA SER A 670 44.78 13.76 24.76
C SER A 670 45.66 14.97 24.49
N ASP A 671 46.73 15.17 25.24
CA ASP A 671 47.66 16.30 25.13
C ASP A 671 48.58 16.15 23.92
N ILE A 672 48.84 14.95 23.40
CA ILE A 672 49.44 14.72 22.08
C ILE A 672 48.41 15.00 20.99
N ASN A 673 47.12 14.70 21.18
CA ASN A 673 46.06 15.10 20.26
C ASN A 673 45.87 16.62 20.24
N TYR A 674 45.97 17.28 21.40
CA TYR A 674 45.94 18.73 21.59
C TYR A 674 47.27 19.38 21.16
N TRP A 675 48.42 18.74 21.36
CA TRP A 675 49.71 19.19 20.84
C TRP A 675 49.78 19.05 19.33
N LEU A 676 49.22 17.99 18.71
CA LEU A 676 49.10 17.92 17.24
C LEU A 676 48.16 19.00 16.69
N LEU A 677 47.13 19.40 17.45
CA LEU A 677 46.23 20.51 17.09
C LEU A 677 46.86 21.89 17.37
N CYS A 678 47.68 22.04 18.42
CA CYS A 678 48.36 23.29 18.84
C CYS A 678 49.69 23.55 18.09
N PHE A 679 50.44 22.50 17.72
CA PHE A 679 51.66 22.57 16.89
C PHE A 679 51.38 22.47 15.39
N CYS A 680 50.12 22.63 14.98
CA CYS A 680 49.78 22.93 13.59
C CYS A 680 49.54 24.43 13.33
N PRO A 681 50.40 25.40 13.73
CA PRO A 681 50.51 26.57 12.91
C PRO A 681 51.19 26.08 11.64
N VAL A 682 50.42 25.60 10.65
CA VAL A 682 50.94 25.29 9.31
C VAL A 682 51.69 26.55 8.88
N PRO A 683 53.04 26.54 8.84
CA PRO A 683 53.78 27.68 8.37
C PRO A 683 53.52 27.70 6.87
N HIS A 684 52.79 28.72 6.42
CA HIS A 684 52.36 28.95 5.03
C HIS A 684 51.13 28.18 4.53
N ILE A 685 49.96 28.41 5.14
CA ILE A 685 48.74 28.56 4.33
C ILE A 685 48.67 30.03 3.92
N SER A 686 49.34 30.34 2.81
CA SER A 686 49.23 31.66 2.17
C SER A 686 47.81 31.84 1.65
N ALA A 687 47.05 32.79 2.24
CA ALA A 687 45.80 33.29 1.65
C ALA A 687 46.01 33.93 0.25
N ALA A 688 47.25 34.05 -0.23
CA ALA A 688 47.60 34.75 -1.46
C ALA A 688 47.78 33.85 -2.69
N ASN A 689 47.85 32.51 -2.56
CA ASN A 689 48.11 31.61 -3.71
C ASN A 689 47.05 30.50 -3.84
N VAL A 690 45.78 30.87 -4.03
CA VAL A 690 44.77 29.91 -4.52
C VAL A 690 44.86 29.86 -6.04
N ASP A 691 45.43 28.79 -6.60
CA ASP A 691 45.39 28.54 -8.04
C ASP A 691 43.93 28.34 -8.49
N ASP A 692 43.45 29.20 -9.41
CA ASP A 692 42.07 29.22 -9.94
C ASP A 692 40.96 29.37 -8.87
N PRO A 693 40.78 30.57 -8.28
CA PRO A 693 39.75 30.80 -7.29
C PRO A 693 38.34 30.62 -7.88
N VAL A 694 37.50 29.91 -7.14
CA VAL A 694 36.13 29.56 -7.54
C VAL A 694 35.07 30.55 -7.01
N GLY A 695 35.52 31.70 -6.54
CA GLY A 695 34.73 32.78 -5.97
C GLY A 695 35.43 33.37 -4.75
N GLU A 696 34.76 34.28 -4.05
CA GLU A 696 35.31 34.96 -2.89
C GLU A 696 34.24 35.14 -1.80
N VAL A 697 34.61 35.04 -0.52
CA VAL A 697 33.73 35.38 0.60
C VAL A 697 34.25 36.63 1.31
N THR A 698 33.37 37.61 1.47
CA THR A 698 33.65 38.82 2.25
C THR A 698 33.05 38.68 3.64
N MET A 699 33.88 38.85 4.68
CA MET A 699 33.44 38.78 6.08
C MET A 699 34.14 39.79 6.97
N THR A 700 33.49 40.19 8.06
CA THR A 700 34.09 41.02 9.11
C THR A 700 34.33 40.16 10.34
N ILE A 701 35.55 40.17 10.86
CA ILE A 701 35.92 39.41 12.05
C ILE A 701 36.43 40.39 13.11
N GLU A 702 35.85 40.30 14.30
CA GLU A 702 36.16 41.13 15.46
C GLU A 702 36.45 40.24 16.68
N VAL A 703 37.59 40.47 17.33
CA VAL A 703 37.98 39.76 18.56
C VAL A 703 37.68 40.64 19.77
N LEU A 704 36.73 40.20 20.58
CA LEU A 704 36.28 40.87 21.80
C LEU A 704 36.89 40.17 23.02
N ASN A 705 37.64 40.91 23.82
CA ASN A 705 38.17 40.43 25.09
C ASN A 705 37.21 40.82 26.21
N ASP A 706 36.82 39.86 27.05
CA ASP A 706 35.97 40.13 28.21
C ASP A 706 36.83 40.75 29.35
N PRO A 707 36.54 41.98 29.83
CA PRO A 707 37.38 42.65 30.82
C PRO A 707 37.40 41.97 32.20
N ASN A 708 36.39 41.15 32.54
CA ASN A 708 36.19 40.64 33.91
C ASN A 708 36.22 39.11 34.05
N GLY A 709 36.49 38.38 32.97
CA GLY A 709 36.74 36.94 33.00
C GLY A 709 37.56 36.57 31.78
N GLY A 710 38.64 35.80 31.94
CA GLY A 710 39.64 35.54 30.89
C GLY A 710 39.16 34.78 29.64
N GLY A 711 37.89 34.84 29.25
CA GLY A 711 37.34 34.28 28.03
C GLY A 711 37.37 35.28 26.87
N HIS A 712 37.81 34.83 25.71
CA HIS A 712 37.77 35.59 24.46
C HIS A 712 36.48 35.28 23.69
N LYS A 713 35.91 36.26 22.99
CA LYS A 713 34.75 36.09 22.10
C LYS A 713 35.10 36.56 20.71
N ILE A 714 34.73 35.79 19.69
CA ILE A 714 34.98 36.13 18.28
C ILE A 714 33.64 36.39 17.62
N ASN A 715 33.45 37.59 17.10
CA ASN A 715 32.28 37.96 16.32
C ASN A 715 32.63 37.86 14.83
N VAL A 716 31.94 36.99 14.11
CA VAL A 716 32.11 36.78 12.67
C VAL A 716 30.83 37.20 11.96
N LYS A 717 30.94 38.17 11.06
CA LYS A 717 29.85 38.64 10.20
C LYS A 717 30.12 38.27 8.75
N VAL A 718 29.33 37.34 8.20
CA VAL A 718 29.38 36.97 6.79
C VAL A 718 28.61 38.00 5.98
N VAL A 719 29.31 38.78 5.15
CA VAL A 719 28.72 39.90 4.38
C VAL A 719 28.12 39.36 3.08
N SER A 720 28.95 38.74 2.24
CA SER A 720 28.53 38.16 0.96
C SER A 720 29.50 37.07 0.49
N ALA A 721 29.03 36.24 -0.43
CA ALA A 721 29.90 35.50 -1.34
C ALA A 721 29.78 36.15 -2.72
N ASN A 722 30.88 36.31 -3.45
CA ASN A 722 30.95 37.02 -4.72
C ASN A 722 31.56 36.11 -5.80
N ASP A 723 31.04 36.23 -7.02
CA ASP A 723 31.59 35.63 -8.25
C ASP A 723 31.84 34.12 -8.15
N LEU A 724 30.89 33.41 -7.52
CA LEU A 724 30.94 31.96 -7.37
C LEU A 724 30.94 31.30 -8.76
N ARG A 725 31.91 30.43 -9.04
CA ARG A 725 32.00 29.66 -10.28
C ARG A 725 31.50 28.24 -10.00
N TRP A 726 30.21 27.97 -10.23
CA TRP A 726 29.58 26.68 -9.94
C TRP A 726 28.60 26.26 -11.04
N GLN A 727 28.65 25.00 -11.47
CA GLN A 727 27.74 24.46 -12.49
C GLN A 727 26.85 23.37 -11.89
N THR A 728 25.53 23.60 -11.88
CA THR A 728 24.55 22.66 -11.34
C THR A 728 23.42 22.40 -12.34
N GLN A 729 22.93 21.16 -12.39
CA GLN A 729 21.77 20.76 -13.21
C GLN A 729 20.43 21.27 -12.64
N GLY A 730 20.43 21.75 -11.40
CA GLY A 730 19.24 22.26 -10.70
C GLY A 730 19.33 23.75 -10.34
N ILE A 731 18.42 24.21 -9.48
CA ILE A 731 18.45 25.59 -8.97
C ILE A 731 19.62 25.73 -8.00
N PHE A 732 20.57 26.62 -8.30
CA PHE A 732 21.70 26.91 -7.42
C PHE A 732 21.24 27.62 -6.15
N ARG A 733 21.57 27.10 -4.97
CA ARG A 733 21.15 27.66 -3.67
C ARG A 733 22.32 27.79 -2.69
N PRO A 734 23.20 28.78 -2.90
CA PRO A 734 24.38 28.94 -2.05
C PRO A 734 24.05 29.37 -0.62
N PHE A 735 24.79 28.81 0.33
CA PHE A 735 24.92 29.28 1.71
C PHE A 735 26.36 29.12 2.20
N VAL A 736 26.73 29.86 3.24
CA VAL A 736 28.08 29.84 3.83
C VAL A 736 28.03 29.18 5.19
N GLU A 737 28.90 28.20 5.41
CA GLU A 737 29.17 27.60 6.71
C GLU A 737 30.51 28.12 7.25
N VAL A 738 30.51 28.56 8.51
CA VAL A 738 31.71 28.99 9.23
C VAL A 738 31.89 28.06 10.42
N TYR A 739 33.08 27.47 10.50
CA TYR A 739 33.52 26.58 11.56
C TYR A 739 34.67 27.22 12.32
N ILE A 740 34.65 27.08 13.64
CA ILE A 740 35.81 27.39 14.47
C ILE A 740 36.46 26.10 14.94
N ILE A 741 37.76 25.98 14.68
CA ILE A 741 38.57 24.80 14.98
C ILE A 741 39.66 25.23 15.94
N GLY A 742 39.84 24.45 17.01
CA GLY A 742 40.87 24.69 18.02
C GLY A 742 40.59 23.93 19.31
N PRO A 743 41.50 24.05 20.29
CA PRO A 743 41.45 23.33 21.55
C PRO A 743 40.29 23.80 22.46
N HIS A 744 39.77 22.94 23.35
CA HIS A 744 38.78 23.27 24.40
C HIS A 744 37.42 23.81 23.91
N LEU A 745 36.90 23.24 22.81
CA LEU A 745 35.61 23.59 22.23
C LEU A 745 34.51 22.52 22.40
N SER A 746 34.71 21.50 23.24
CA SER A 746 33.79 20.35 23.42
C SER A 746 32.35 20.77 23.71
N ASP A 747 32.17 21.74 24.60
CA ASP A 747 30.84 22.17 25.10
C ASP A 747 30.39 23.53 24.53
N LYS A 748 31.02 24.00 23.44
CA LYS A 748 30.76 25.32 22.85
C LYS A 748 30.24 25.22 21.42
N LYS A 749 29.55 26.27 20.96
CA LYS A 749 29.05 26.36 19.58
C LYS A 749 30.25 26.45 18.62
N ARG A 750 30.39 25.48 17.71
CA ARG A 750 31.52 25.37 16.77
C ARG A 750 31.19 25.65 15.30
N LYS A 751 29.89 25.68 14.97
CA LYS A 751 29.40 25.84 13.61
C LYS A 751 28.36 26.94 13.52
N PHE A 752 28.41 27.67 12.40
CA PHE A 752 27.40 28.62 11.97
C PHE A 752 27.11 28.41 10.48
N ALA A 753 25.85 28.56 10.08
CA ALA A 753 25.45 28.50 8.68
C ALA A 753 24.48 29.66 8.39
N THR A 754 24.68 30.36 7.28
CA THR A 754 23.78 31.41 6.81
C THR A 754 22.53 30.83 6.18
N LYS A 755 21.48 31.63 6.02
CA LYS A 755 20.31 31.25 5.21
C LYS A 755 20.69 31.13 3.74
N SER A 756 20.23 30.08 3.06
CA SER A 756 20.47 29.90 1.63
C SER A 756 19.77 30.97 0.79
N LYS A 757 20.40 31.34 -0.33
CA LYS A 757 19.86 32.30 -1.31
C LYS A 757 19.58 31.58 -2.61
N ASN A 758 18.49 31.91 -3.28
CA ASN A 758 18.08 31.24 -4.52
C ASN A 758 18.73 31.90 -5.74
N ASN A 759 19.38 31.07 -6.56
CA ASN A 759 19.88 31.36 -7.91
C ASN A 759 20.74 32.63 -8.02
N SER A 760 21.67 32.80 -7.08
CA SER A 760 22.56 33.96 -7.05
C SER A 760 24.01 33.49 -6.97
N TRP A 761 24.86 33.95 -7.90
CA TRP A 761 26.29 33.69 -7.89
C TRP A 761 27.09 34.68 -7.04
N SER A 762 26.43 35.75 -6.57
CA SER A 762 26.99 36.73 -5.63
C SER A 762 26.02 37.04 -4.48
N PRO A 763 25.65 36.04 -3.64
CA PRO A 763 24.64 36.22 -2.59
C PRO A 763 25.13 37.10 -1.43
N LYS A 764 24.27 38.02 -0.96
CA LYS A 764 24.48 38.83 0.26
C LYS A 764 23.73 38.23 1.46
N PHE A 765 24.45 37.95 2.54
CA PHE A 765 23.88 37.32 3.75
C PHE A 765 23.70 38.35 4.87
N VAL A 766 24.76 39.11 5.19
CA VAL A 766 24.78 40.11 6.28
C VAL A 766 24.36 39.49 7.63
N GLU A 767 24.81 38.27 7.90
CA GLU A 767 24.48 37.53 9.13
C GLU A 767 25.73 37.44 10.02
N SER A 768 25.55 37.59 11.34
CA SER A 768 26.64 37.55 12.32
C SER A 768 26.46 36.47 13.37
N VAL A 769 27.57 35.87 13.80
CA VAL A 769 27.63 34.87 14.87
C VAL A 769 28.76 35.21 15.84
N GLN A 770 28.52 34.98 17.13
CA GLN A 770 29.54 35.07 18.16
C GLN A 770 29.97 33.67 18.62
N PHE A 771 31.26 33.39 18.58
CA PHE A 771 31.90 32.20 19.12
C PHE A 771 32.59 32.54 20.44
N SER A 772 32.35 31.75 21.49
CA SER A 772 33.03 31.92 22.78
C SER A 772 34.22 30.96 22.86
N LEU A 773 35.39 31.45 23.25
CA LEU A 773 36.62 30.65 23.40
C LEU A 773 36.86 30.22 24.85
N GLY A 774 37.71 29.21 25.05
CA GLY A 774 38.22 28.80 26.37
C GLY A 774 39.03 29.91 27.05
N SER A 775 39.17 29.84 28.38
CA SER A 775 40.01 30.77 29.16
C SER A 775 41.48 30.35 29.26
N GLU A 776 41.82 29.17 28.75
CA GLU A 776 43.14 28.54 28.92
C GLU A 776 44.12 28.85 27.78
N LEU A 777 43.63 29.08 26.57
CA LEU A 777 44.41 29.44 25.37
C LEU A 777 43.87 30.73 24.76
N GLY A 778 44.79 31.64 24.40
CA GLY A 778 44.46 32.87 23.68
C GLY A 778 43.90 32.57 22.28
N PRO A 779 43.29 33.58 21.60
CA PRO A 779 42.64 33.43 20.30
C PRO A 779 43.60 32.99 19.17
N GLU A 780 44.91 33.04 19.39
CA GLU A 780 45.95 32.67 18.40
C GLU A 780 46.00 31.18 18.08
N GLY A 781 45.53 30.32 19.00
CA GLY A 781 45.50 28.86 18.82
C GLY A 781 44.30 28.32 18.04
N TYR A 782 43.48 29.20 17.45
CA TYR A 782 42.24 28.84 16.77
C TYR A 782 42.30 29.25 15.28
N GLU A 783 41.54 28.55 14.45
CA GLU A 783 41.35 28.88 13.04
C GLU A 783 39.86 28.89 12.67
N LEU A 784 39.51 29.72 11.70
CA LEU A 784 38.18 29.77 11.10
C LEU A 784 38.22 29.11 9.74
N HIS A 785 37.38 28.09 9.55
CA HIS A 785 37.20 27.41 8.28
C HIS A 785 35.86 27.83 7.67
N VAL A 786 35.90 28.29 6.41
CA VAL A 786 34.76 28.89 5.70
C VAL A 786 34.47 28.04 4.48
N CYS A 787 33.25 27.53 4.36
CA CYS A 787 32.85 26.69 3.25
C CYS A 787 31.56 27.22 2.61
N VAL A 788 31.56 27.40 1.29
CA VAL A 788 30.37 27.74 0.51
C VAL A 788 29.80 26.46 -0.08
N LYS A 789 28.51 26.21 0.14
CA LYS A 789 27.82 25.00 -0.31
C LYS A 789 26.55 25.31 -1.10
N ASP A 790 26.21 24.41 -2.02
CA ASP A 790 24.96 24.40 -2.80
C ASP A 790 23.94 23.47 -2.14
N TYR A 791 22.86 24.04 -1.61
CA TYR A 791 21.83 23.28 -0.92
C TYR A 791 21.05 22.37 -1.88
N CYS A 792 21.00 21.07 -1.57
CA CYS A 792 20.32 20.08 -2.40
C CYS A 792 19.16 19.39 -1.66
N PHE A 793 17.95 19.48 -2.21
CA PHE A 793 16.78 18.79 -1.62
C PHE A 793 16.90 17.27 -1.84
N ALA A 794 16.81 16.49 -0.76
CA ALA A 794 16.90 15.02 -0.76
C ALA A 794 18.26 14.42 -1.21
N ARG A 795 19.35 15.21 -1.17
CA ARG A 795 20.74 14.77 -1.36
C ARG A 795 21.66 15.49 -0.37
N GLU A 796 22.91 15.07 -0.25
CA GLU A 796 23.91 15.82 0.52
C GLU A 796 24.26 17.15 -0.15
N ASP A 797 24.47 18.19 0.67
CA ASP A 797 24.88 19.52 0.20
C ASP A 797 26.26 19.46 -0.45
N ARG A 798 26.42 20.12 -1.60
CA ARG A 798 27.66 20.05 -2.38
C ARG A 798 28.60 21.21 -2.09
N THR A 799 29.87 20.92 -1.85
CA THR A 799 30.91 21.92 -1.62
C THR A 799 31.25 22.68 -2.91
N VAL A 800 31.05 24.00 -2.91
CA VAL A 800 31.34 24.91 -4.03
C VAL A 800 32.78 25.41 -3.95
N GLY A 801 33.23 25.80 -2.76
CA GLY A 801 34.59 26.27 -2.49
C GLY A 801 34.83 26.54 -0.99
N MET A 802 36.10 26.57 -0.59
CA MET A 802 36.52 26.69 0.82
C MET A 802 37.65 27.71 1.00
N ALA A 803 37.70 28.35 2.16
CA ALA A 803 38.78 29.25 2.58
C ALA A 803 39.08 29.10 4.07
N LEU A 804 40.30 29.48 4.47
CA LEU A 804 40.79 29.34 5.83
C LEU A 804 41.40 30.64 6.33
N VAL A 805 41.13 30.98 7.59
CA VAL A 805 41.67 32.16 8.28
C VAL A 805 42.24 31.73 9.62
N GLN A 806 43.52 32.00 9.85
CA GLN A 806 44.13 31.77 11.16
C GLN A 806 43.87 32.99 12.06
N LEU A 807 43.37 32.76 13.29
CA LEU A 807 42.99 33.86 14.16
C LEU A 807 44.20 34.63 14.70
N LYS A 808 45.39 34.02 14.73
CA LYS A 808 46.65 34.73 15.01
C LYS A 808 46.86 35.96 14.11
N ASP A 809 46.46 35.86 12.83
CA ASP A 809 46.62 36.95 11.84
C ASP A 809 45.56 38.04 12.02
N VAL A 810 44.42 37.68 12.64
CA VAL A 810 43.29 38.56 12.94
C VAL A 810 43.53 39.34 14.23
N VAL A 811 44.07 38.66 15.25
CA VAL A 811 44.40 39.23 16.57
C VAL A 811 45.40 40.37 16.44
N ALA A 812 46.37 40.25 15.52
CA ALA A 812 47.32 41.31 15.20
C ALA A 812 46.68 42.62 14.69
N ARG A 813 45.43 42.58 14.21
CA ARG A 813 44.69 43.73 13.63
C ARG A 813 43.46 44.15 14.46
N GLY A 814 43.07 43.38 15.47
CA GLY A 814 41.93 43.65 16.37
C GLY A 814 40.54 43.41 15.75
N SER A 815 40.20 44.16 14.70
CA SER A 815 38.96 44.01 13.94
C SER A 815 39.19 44.38 12.47
N GLY A 816 38.68 43.59 11.53
CA GLY A 816 38.96 43.80 10.11
C GLY A 816 37.92 43.18 9.17
N ALA A 817 37.84 43.74 7.96
CA ALA A 817 37.17 43.12 6.83
C ALA A 817 38.16 42.24 6.06
N TYR A 818 37.73 41.03 5.73
CA TYR A 818 38.52 39.99 5.07
C TYR A 818 37.84 39.59 3.76
N TRP A 819 38.63 39.58 2.69
CA TRP A 819 38.28 39.10 1.35
C TRP A 819 38.97 37.76 1.17
N LEU A 820 38.20 36.68 1.20
CA LEU A 820 38.73 35.32 1.26
C LEU A 820 38.51 34.61 -0.08
N PRO A 821 39.55 34.42 -0.91
CA PRO A 821 39.42 33.66 -2.15
C PRO A 821 39.12 32.19 -1.82
N LEU A 822 38.12 31.63 -2.50
CA LEU A 822 37.68 30.25 -2.32
C LEU A 822 38.48 29.32 -3.22
N GLY A 823 39.08 28.29 -2.64
CA GLY A 823 39.73 27.19 -3.34
C GLY A 823 38.83 25.97 -3.50
N LYS A 824 39.16 25.09 -4.46
CA LYS A 824 38.48 23.80 -4.68
C LYS A 824 38.79 22.77 -3.59
N ARG A 825 39.94 22.89 -2.92
CA ARG A 825 40.39 22.06 -1.80
C ARG A 825 41.26 22.87 -0.85
N VAL A 826 41.29 22.49 0.42
CA VAL A 826 42.30 23.01 1.36
C VAL A 826 43.65 22.39 1.00
N HIS A 827 44.65 23.21 0.69
CA HIS A 827 46.00 22.70 0.44
C HIS A 827 46.73 22.49 1.76
N MET A 828 47.38 21.33 1.88
CA MET A 828 48.19 20.95 3.04
C MET A 828 49.55 20.47 2.57
N ASP A 829 50.55 20.67 3.42
CA ASP A 829 51.88 20.11 3.27
C ASP A 829 51.89 18.61 3.59
N GLU A 830 53.01 17.95 3.31
CA GLU A 830 53.20 16.52 3.54
C GLU A 830 53.02 16.14 5.03
N THR A 831 53.42 17.04 5.93
CA THR A 831 53.19 16.93 7.37
C THR A 831 51.70 16.93 7.71
N GLY A 832 50.94 17.91 7.20
CA GLY A 832 49.48 17.98 7.40
C GLY A 832 48.72 16.79 6.83
N LEU A 833 49.14 16.27 5.67
CA LEU A 833 48.58 15.04 5.09
C LEU A 833 48.87 13.80 5.95
N THR A 834 50.06 13.73 6.55
CA THR A 834 50.43 12.65 7.47
C THR A 834 49.58 12.71 8.74
N VAL A 835 49.38 13.90 9.30
CA VAL A 835 48.48 14.13 10.44
C VAL A 835 47.04 13.74 10.10
N LEU A 836 46.53 14.10 8.93
CA LEU A 836 45.19 13.68 8.48
C LEU A 836 45.04 12.16 8.41
N ARG A 837 46.04 11.44 7.88
CA ARG A 837 46.02 9.97 7.85
C ARG A 837 46.03 9.36 9.24
N ILE A 838 46.76 9.96 10.19
CA ILE A 838 46.79 9.50 11.58
C ILE A 838 45.42 9.73 12.25
N LEU A 839 44.85 10.94 12.09
CA LEU A 839 43.55 11.29 12.65
C LEU A 839 42.41 10.49 12.00
N SER A 840 42.49 10.13 10.71
CA SER A 840 41.47 9.35 10.01
C SER A 840 41.35 7.90 10.50
N GLN A 841 42.36 7.37 11.21
CA GLN A 841 42.30 6.03 11.82
C GLN A 841 41.58 6.05 13.18
N ARG A 842 41.16 7.22 13.67
CA ARG A 842 40.60 7.42 15.01
C ARG A 842 39.08 7.53 14.99
N ASN A 843 38.42 6.41 14.66
CA ASN A 843 36.96 6.33 14.48
C ASN A 843 36.12 6.52 15.76
N ASN A 844 36.73 6.76 16.93
CA ASN A 844 36.02 6.95 18.20
C ASN A 844 36.06 8.40 18.70
N ASP A 845 36.77 9.29 18.00
CA ASP A 845 36.98 10.69 18.39
C ASP A 845 36.19 11.60 17.45
N GLU A 846 35.07 12.12 17.92
CA GLU A 846 34.15 12.95 17.11
C GLU A 846 34.79 14.27 16.66
N VAL A 847 35.70 14.83 17.46
CA VAL A 847 36.44 16.06 17.09
C VAL A 847 37.45 15.75 15.99
N ALA A 848 38.17 14.63 16.10
CA ALA A 848 39.09 14.18 15.05
C ALA A 848 38.34 13.83 13.75
N LYS A 849 37.17 13.18 13.82
CA LYS A 849 36.33 12.92 12.64
C LYS A 849 35.88 14.20 11.97
N GLU A 850 35.42 15.17 12.75
CA GLU A 850 34.99 16.47 12.24
C GLU A 850 36.16 17.22 11.60
N PHE A 851 37.33 17.24 12.24
CA PHE A 851 38.56 17.81 11.69
C PHE A 851 38.96 17.15 10.38
N VAL A 852 39.05 15.82 10.34
CA VAL A 852 39.39 15.05 9.13
C VAL A 852 38.37 15.32 8.04
N LYS A 853 37.07 15.35 8.36
CA LYS A 853 36.01 15.65 7.40
C LYS A 853 36.14 17.05 6.82
N LEU A 854 36.34 18.07 7.66
CA LEU A 854 36.46 19.46 7.21
C LEU A 854 37.72 19.68 6.36
N LYS A 855 38.83 19.06 6.74
CA LYS A 855 40.11 19.22 6.07
C LYS A 855 40.28 18.34 4.82
N SER A 856 39.54 17.24 4.72
CA SER A 856 39.49 16.36 3.54
C SER A 856 38.33 16.69 2.59
N ASP A 857 37.46 17.64 2.96
CA ASP A 857 36.39 18.12 2.09
C ASP A 857 37.02 18.72 0.84
N GLN A 858 36.45 18.41 -0.32
CA GLN A 858 36.92 18.88 -1.61
C GLN A 858 35.73 19.05 -2.54
N ARG A 859 35.82 20.05 -3.42
CA ARG A 859 34.85 20.24 -4.50
C ARG A 859 34.82 18.98 -5.37
N SER A 860 33.63 18.42 -5.58
CA SER A 860 33.45 17.21 -6.41
C SER A 860 33.91 17.43 -7.86
N ALA A 861 34.57 16.42 -8.45
CA ALA A 861 35.09 16.45 -9.82
C ALA A 861 34.03 16.14 -10.90
N GLU A 862 32.79 15.79 -10.51
CA GLU A 862 31.73 15.32 -11.42
C GLU A 862 30.99 16.43 -12.19
N GLU A 863 31.50 17.65 -12.22
CA GLU A 863 30.92 18.73 -13.03
C GLU A 863 31.20 18.51 -14.53
N GLY A 864 30.13 18.36 -15.34
CA GLY A 864 30.20 18.47 -16.81
C GLY A 864 30.01 17.21 -17.66
N ARG A 865 29.82 16.01 -17.09
CA ARG A 865 29.41 14.82 -17.88
C ARG A 865 27.89 14.84 -18.14
N GLY A 866 27.46 15.78 -18.96
CA GLY A 866 26.07 15.97 -19.32
C GLY A 866 25.94 17.05 -20.37
N SER A 867 26.66 16.89 -21.48
CA SER A 867 26.24 17.39 -22.79
C SER A 867 25.22 16.43 -23.38
#